data_AF-A0A2S2NUG1-F1
#
_entry.id   AF-A0A2S2NUG1-F1
#
_cell.length_a   1.000
_cell.length_b   1.000
_cell.length_c   1.000
_cell.angle_alpha   90.00
_cell.angle_beta   90.00
_cell.angle_gamma   90.00
#
_symmetry.space_group_name_H-M   'P 1'
#
loop_
_entity.id
_entity.type
_entity.pdbx_description
1 polymer ?
#
loop_
_entity_poly.entity_id
_entity_poly.type
_entity_poly.pdbx_seq_one_letter_code
_entity_poly.pdbx_strand_id
1 'polypeptide(L)'
;VLFRTVAMMVPDYTMIGEISLYSMGFSNAKSLAEKIIDIYKLCSEQLSSQSHYDYGMRAVKSVLTSVENLKLMYPDKNGEEIVLRAIYDVNMPKFSSEDIPLFIGIYGDLFPGVDLLVPEREELINKININLNKRNLQSTPWFIDKIIQIYEMVLVRHGLMIVGEPFSGKTCAYQVLAESLGDLQLDRKAIMKEFKTKCKIINPKAITLGQLYGSFDVVSHEWHDGVLAIVFREFANSASKDRKWIVFDGPVDAVWIENMNTVLDDNKKLCLMSGEIIQMNSKMNMIFEPANLEQASPATVSRCGMIYVEPKQLGWRSFWLSYKQTLSPKILLDHQTMMDDLIEWLVPAIFDFIQTHCSLFLATSENHMFNSFTRLIECMIKEGTGVGFGTITLGCIIIFCLIWSLGSLIKGDCRNKFDTFLRKLLLGNIDQYKKPSTFRLTKINLFPDMGTVYDYVYDKKNNGSWILWSELLESKMISPDARINDLIIETDETAKQNFFLRIYLKNEIPLLFVGPTGTGKSAIVLNYLIHLPKEYFLANVLNFSARTAANTVQDIIISKLEKRKRGVYGPSTGKKCMLFVDDLSMPLPEKYGAQPPIELLRQWIDHGNWYDLQTKSRIDILDMLFIGVLQPAGGGSNQVTTRFTRHMNAIGIDSFSEETMSKIFSQIMIWHLNKGFSESISHQSIVLTKRFIRQSCIF
;
A
#
# COMPACT_ATOMS: atom_id res chain seq x y z
N VAL A 1 54.22 -17.80 -7.35
CA VAL A 1 52.88 -17.86 -6.71
C VAL A 1 53.01 -17.19 -5.34
N LEU A 2 52.48 -15.97 -5.16
CA LEU A 2 52.68 -15.15 -3.96
C LEU A 2 51.70 -15.46 -2.81
N PHE A 3 50.68 -16.30 -3.05
CA PHE A 3 49.69 -16.69 -2.05
C PHE A 3 49.46 -18.20 -2.03
N ARG A 4 49.33 -18.79 -0.84
CA ARG A 4 48.90 -20.18 -0.65
C ARG A 4 47.38 -20.21 -0.70
N THR A 5 46.81 -21.03 -1.58
CA THR A 5 45.36 -21.23 -1.63
C THR A 5 44.91 -22.00 -0.39
N VAL A 6 43.94 -21.45 0.34
CA VAL A 6 43.28 -22.09 1.48
C VAL A 6 41.80 -22.23 1.13
N ALA A 7 41.27 -23.46 1.21
CA ALA A 7 39.86 -23.72 0.98
C ALA A 7 39.12 -23.82 2.32
N MET A 8 38.19 -22.90 2.56
CA MET A 8 37.25 -22.95 3.69
C MET A 8 35.85 -23.14 3.10
N MET A 9 35.39 -24.39 3.00
CA MET A 9 34.20 -24.73 2.23
C MET A 9 32.90 -24.65 3.05
N VAL A 10 32.81 -25.38 4.17
CA VAL A 10 31.61 -25.37 5.03
C VAL A 10 32.07 -25.46 6.50
N PRO A 11 31.62 -24.54 7.38
CA PRO A 11 31.88 -24.66 8.82
C PRO A 11 31.08 -25.82 9.42
N ASP A 12 31.61 -26.46 10.46
CA ASP A 12 30.83 -27.41 11.26
C ASP A 12 29.88 -26.65 12.19
N TYR A 13 28.60 -26.57 11.80
CA TYR A 13 27.58 -25.86 12.58
C TYR A 13 27.33 -26.53 13.94
N THR A 14 27.48 -27.86 14.03
CA THR A 14 27.19 -28.64 15.24
C THR A 14 28.21 -28.35 16.30
N MET A 15 29.49 -28.38 15.91
CA MET A 15 30.59 -28.04 16.82
C MET A 15 30.47 -26.59 17.33
N ILE A 16 30.10 -25.64 16.46
CA ILE A 16 29.91 -24.23 16.83
C ILE A 16 28.74 -24.08 17.82
N GLY A 17 27.60 -24.73 17.54
CA GLY A 17 26.43 -24.72 18.41
C GLY A 17 26.72 -25.34 19.78
N GLU A 18 27.40 -26.48 19.81
CA GLU A 18 27.80 -27.20 21.03
C GLU A 18 28.67 -26.32 21.94
N ILE A 19 29.75 -25.74 21.38
CA ILE A 19 30.65 -24.85 22.14
C ILE A 19 29.90 -23.63 22.68
N SER A 20 29.03 -23.05 21.87
CA SER A 20 28.23 -21.88 22.27
C SER A 20 27.29 -22.22 23.44
N LEU A 21 26.56 -23.33 23.35
CA LEU A 21 25.65 -23.77 24.41
C LEU A 21 26.39 -24.14 25.71
N TYR A 22 27.57 -24.76 25.62
CA TYR A 22 28.40 -24.99 26.82
C TYR A 22 28.84 -23.66 27.47
N SER A 23 29.21 -22.67 26.67
CA SER A 23 29.59 -21.34 27.20
C SER A 23 28.44 -20.65 27.93
N MET A 24 27.19 -20.98 27.60
CA MET A 24 25.96 -20.48 28.22
C MET A 24 25.52 -21.30 29.46
N GLY A 25 26.24 -22.37 29.81
CA GLY A 25 25.97 -23.20 30.99
C GLY A 25 25.01 -24.36 30.77
N PHE A 26 24.82 -24.83 29.53
CA PHE A 26 24.03 -26.03 29.25
C PHE A 26 24.86 -27.30 29.46
N SER A 27 24.33 -28.28 30.19
CA SER A 27 24.96 -29.60 30.39
C SER A 27 24.81 -30.53 29.18
N ASN A 28 23.65 -30.53 28.54
CA ASN A 28 23.33 -31.36 27.37
C ASN A 28 23.53 -30.62 26.03
N ALA A 29 24.60 -29.81 25.93
CA ALA A 29 24.83 -28.91 24.80
C ALA A 29 24.93 -29.62 23.44
N LYS A 30 25.56 -30.81 23.39
CA LYS A 30 25.74 -31.57 22.15
C LYS A 30 24.41 -31.99 21.51
N SER A 31 23.56 -32.65 22.29
CA SER A 31 22.24 -33.12 21.83
C SER A 31 21.35 -31.95 21.37
N LEU A 32 21.38 -30.83 22.12
CA LEU A 32 20.64 -29.62 21.76
C LEU A 32 21.15 -28.99 20.46
N ALA A 33 22.47 -28.95 20.24
CA ALA A 33 23.06 -28.42 19.01
C ALA A 33 22.70 -29.26 17.78
N GLU A 34 22.75 -30.60 17.90
CA GLU A 34 22.32 -31.53 16.85
C GLU A 34 20.84 -31.28 16.48
N LYS A 35 19.95 -31.20 17.47
CA LYS A 35 18.52 -30.89 17.26
C LYS A 35 18.29 -29.55 16.54
N ILE A 36 19.01 -28.48 16.92
CA ILE A 36 18.88 -27.17 16.26
C ILE A 36 19.20 -27.29 14.77
N ILE A 37 20.28 -28.00 14.42
CA ILE A 37 20.76 -28.09 13.04
C ILE A 37 19.87 -29.01 12.22
N ASP A 38 19.40 -30.11 12.81
CA ASP A 38 18.45 -31.01 12.17
C ASP A 38 17.13 -30.28 11.85
N ILE A 39 16.63 -29.40 12.73
CA ILE A 39 15.48 -28.52 12.41
C ILE A 39 15.77 -27.70 11.16
N TYR A 40 16.92 -27.00 11.11
CA TYR A 40 17.25 -26.14 9.98
C TYR A 40 17.40 -26.91 8.67
N LYS A 41 17.99 -28.11 8.74
CA LYS A 41 18.12 -29.01 7.60
C LYS A 41 16.74 -29.47 7.10
N LEU A 42 15.88 -29.97 8.00
CA LEU A 42 14.52 -30.40 7.66
C LEU A 42 13.69 -29.24 7.11
N CYS A 43 13.80 -28.04 7.70
CA CYS A 43 13.12 -26.85 7.19
C CYS A 43 13.56 -26.51 5.76
N SER A 44 14.85 -26.65 5.45
CA SER A 44 15.38 -26.39 4.10
C SER A 44 14.94 -27.43 3.06
N GLU A 45 14.67 -28.67 3.49
CA GLU A 45 14.28 -29.78 2.62
C GLU A 45 12.75 -29.90 2.45
N GLN A 46 11.95 -29.52 3.46
CA GLN A 46 10.50 -29.76 3.50
C GLN A 46 9.64 -28.51 3.29
N LEU A 47 10.12 -27.31 3.64
CA LEU A 47 9.32 -26.09 3.50
C LEU A 47 9.41 -25.50 2.09
N SER A 48 8.45 -24.62 1.76
CA SER A 48 8.46 -23.93 0.48
C SER A 48 9.71 -23.06 0.27
N SER A 49 10.13 -22.88 -0.99
CA SER A 49 11.27 -22.02 -1.33
C SER A 49 10.83 -20.56 -1.41
N GLN A 50 11.18 -19.75 -0.40
CA GLN A 50 10.89 -18.32 -0.34
C GLN A 50 12.17 -17.47 -0.28
N SER A 51 12.17 -16.28 -0.87
CA SER A 51 13.33 -15.36 -0.92
C SER A 51 13.78 -14.82 0.44
N HIS A 52 12.89 -14.88 1.45
CA HIS A 52 13.13 -14.40 2.80
C HIS A 52 13.46 -15.53 3.80
N TYR A 53 13.53 -16.78 3.33
CA TYR A 53 13.94 -17.92 4.17
C TYR A 53 15.46 -17.97 4.24
N ASP A 54 15.98 -18.09 5.48
CA ASP A 54 17.41 -18.23 5.75
C ASP A 54 17.62 -19.36 6.77
N TYR A 55 18.37 -20.36 6.32
CA TYR A 55 18.73 -21.55 7.09
C TYR A 55 20.25 -21.67 7.28
N GLY A 56 21.01 -20.59 7.01
CA GLY A 56 22.46 -20.55 7.17
C GLY A 56 22.94 -20.32 8.60
N MET A 57 24.27 -20.29 8.80
CA MET A 57 24.89 -20.13 10.13
C MET A 57 24.49 -18.84 10.86
N ARG A 58 24.13 -17.77 10.14
CA ARG A 58 23.64 -16.53 10.78
C ARG A 58 22.27 -16.71 11.44
N ALA A 59 21.40 -17.51 10.84
CA ALA A 59 20.13 -17.88 11.46
C ALA A 59 20.38 -18.69 12.74
N VAL A 60 21.25 -19.71 12.67
CA VAL A 60 21.66 -20.51 13.84
C VAL A 60 22.25 -19.63 14.94
N LYS A 61 23.15 -18.70 14.60
CA LYS A 61 23.73 -17.75 15.57
C LYS A 61 22.67 -16.89 16.27
N SER A 62 21.62 -16.51 15.56
CA SER A 62 20.53 -15.71 16.14
C SER A 62 19.66 -16.51 17.08
N VAL A 63 19.42 -17.78 16.77
CA VAL A 63 18.80 -18.71 17.72
C VAL A 63 19.67 -18.82 18.97
N LEU A 64 20.98 -19.05 18.83
CA LEU A 64 21.89 -19.16 19.98
C LEU A 64 21.92 -17.87 20.83
N THR A 65 21.91 -16.70 20.20
CA THR A 65 21.82 -15.41 20.92
C THR A 65 20.48 -15.26 21.65
N SER A 66 19.38 -15.73 21.05
CA SER A 66 18.08 -15.76 21.70
C SER A 66 18.03 -16.76 22.86
N VAL A 67 18.70 -17.92 22.74
CA VAL A 67 18.84 -18.91 23.81
C VAL A 67 19.58 -18.30 25.01
N GLU A 68 20.67 -17.57 24.78
CA GLU A 68 21.41 -16.87 25.82
C GLU A 68 20.52 -15.89 26.59
N ASN A 69 19.81 -15.03 25.87
CA ASN A 69 18.90 -14.04 26.47
C ASN A 69 17.78 -14.72 27.27
N LEU A 70 17.18 -15.79 26.74
CA LEU A 70 16.11 -16.53 27.43
C LEU A 70 16.65 -17.29 28.65
N LYS A 71 17.87 -17.83 28.59
CA LYS A 71 18.49 -18.51 29.74
C LYS A 71 18.76 -17.55 30.90
N LEU A 72 19.12 -16.30 30.60
CA LEU A 72 19.27 -15.24 31.60
C LEU A 72 17.93 -14.85 32.23
N MET A 73 16.84 -14.83 31.46
CA MET A 73 15.50 -14.51 31.95
C MET A 73 14.85 -15.66 32.73
N TYR A 74 15.11 -16.90 32.32
CA TYR A 74 14.54 -18.12 32.90
C TYR A 74 15.62 -19.13 33.30
N PRO A 75 16.43 -18.85 34.35
CA PRO A 75 17.53 -19.73 34.75
C PRO A 75 17.08 -21.13 35.14
N ASP A 76 15.91 -21.25 35.77
CA ASP A 76 15.39 -22.50 36.37
C ASP A 76 14.62 -23.39 35.39
N LYS A 77 14.36 -22.92 34.16
CA LYS A 77 13.61 -23.68 33.15
C LYS A 77 14.49 -24.73 32.47
N ASN A 78 13.84 -25.78 31.97
CA ASN A 78 14.51 -26.86 31.24
C ASN A 78 15.23 -26.29 30.00
N GLY A 79 16.46 -26.75 29.75
CA GLY A 79 17.24 -26.31 28.61
C GLY A 79 16.56 -26.60 27.27
N GLU A 80 15.83 -27.72 27.16
CA GLU A 80 15.08 -28.05 25.94
C GLU A 80 13.94 -27.06 25.67
N GLU A 81 13.20 -26.64 26.71
CA GLU A 81 12.11 -25.64 26.59
C GLU A 81 12.65 -24.29 26.11
N ILE A 82 13.80 -23.87 26.65
CA ILE A 82 14.45 -22.60 26.29
C ILE A 82 14.91 -22.62 24.83
N VAL A 83 15.56 -23.72 24.42
CA VAL A 83 16.03 -23.89 23.03
C VAL A 83 14.85 -23.93 22.06
N LEU A 84 13.82 -24.72 22.36
CA LEU A 84 12.62 -24.79 21.53
C LEU A 84 11.97 -23.41 21.39
N ARG A 85 11.86 -22.65 22.48
CA ARG A 85 11.32 -21.29 22.44
C ARG A 85 12.14 -20.34 21.57
N ALA A 86 13.47 -20.38 21.67
CA ALA A 86 14.35 -19.56 20.83
C ALA A 86 14.20 -19.89 19.34
N ILE A 87 14.09 -21.18 18.99
CA ILE A 87 13.87 -21.63 17.61
C ILE A 87 12.51 -21.14 17.11
N TYR A 88 11.48 -21.21 17.95
CA TYR A 88 10.15 -20.70 17.63
C TYR A 88 10.20 -19.20 17.37
N ASP A 89 10.71 -18.39 18.32
CA ASP A 89 10.71 -16.92 18.22
C ASP A 89 11.47 -16.42 16.97
N VAL A 90 12.58 -17.04 16.61
CA VAL A 90 13.39 -16.63 15.46
C VAL A 90 12.78 -17.03 14.11
N ASN A 91 12.02 -18.13 14.04
CA ASN A 91 11.59 -18.69 12.75
C ASN A 91 10.08 -18.55 12.47
N MET A 92 9.21 -18.64 13.48
CA MET A 92 7.77 -18.44 13.28
C MET A 92 7.40 -17.13 12.57
N PRO A 93 8.05 -15.98 12.86
CA PRO A 93 7.73 -14.74 12.18
C PRO A 93 8.02 -14.77 10.68
N LYS A 94 8.91 -15.66 10.22
CA LYS A 94 9.38 -15.74 8.83
C LYS A 94 8.43 -16.52 7.95
N PHE A 95 7.78 -17.55 8.48
CA PHE A 95 7.08 -18.54 7.68
C PHE A 95 5.73 -18.06 7.14
N SER A 96 5.39 -18.57 5.96
CA SER A 96 4.07 -18.43 5.35
C SER A 96 3.01 -19.22 6.11
N SER A 97 1.73 -18.87 5.97
CA SER A 97 0.65 -19.60 6.66
C SER A 97 0.56 -21.08 6.29
N GLU A 98 1.02 -21.46 5.10
CA GLU A 98 1.01 -22.85 4.61
C GLU A 98 2.16 -23.67 5.21
N ASP A 99 3.29 -23.03 5.51
CA ASP A 99 4.50 -23.68 6.06
C ASP A 99 4.46 -23.80 7.59
N ILE A 100 3.66 -22.98 8.29
CA ILE A 100 3.56 -23.00 9.77
C ILE A 100 3.19 -24.41 10.30
N PRO A 101 2.17 -25.12 9.78
CA PRO A 101 1.83 -26.45 10.27
C PRO A 101 2.97 -27.47 10.07
N LEU A 102 3.72 -27.37 8.97
CA LEU A 102 4.87 -28.24 8.68
C LEU A 102 5.99 -27.99 9.70
N PHE A 103 6.30 -26.72 9.97
CA PHE A 103 7.28 -26.36 10.99
C PHE A 103 6.90 -26.87 12.39
N ILE A 104 5.61 -26.80 12.74
CA ILE A 104 5.09 -27.34 14.01
C ILE A 104 5.30 -28.86 14.09
N GLY A 105 5.08 -29.58 12.99
CA GLY A 105 5.41 -31.01 12.90
C GLY A 105 6.91 -31.28 13.10
N ILE A 106 7.77 -30.54 12.38
CA ILE A 106 9.23 -30.72 12.43
C ILE A 106 9.78 -30.56 13.85
N TYR A 107 9.44 -29.48 14.56
CA TYR A 107 9.95 -29.30 15.92
C TYR A 107 9.28 -30.25 16.92
N GLY A 108 8.02 -30.64 16.69
CA GLY A 108 7.30 -31.60 17.53
C GLY A 108 7.95 -33.00 17.49
N ASP A 109 8.46 -33.40 16.33
CA ASP A 109 9.18 -34.67 16.15
C ASP A 109 10.56 -34.65 16.82
N LEU A 110 11.26 -33.51 16.80
CA LEU A 110 12.61 -33.36 17.37
C LEU A 110 12.62 -33.04 18.88
N PHE A 111 11.53 -32.48 19.41
CA PHE A 111 11.33 -32.17 20.83
C PHE A 111 10.05 -32.84 21.38
N PRO A 112 10.00 -34.18 21.44
CA PRO A 112 8.80 -34.89 21.88
C PRO A 112 8.51 -34.64 23.36
N GLY A 113 7.28 -34.23 23.69
CA GLY A 113 6.83 -34.02 25.07
C GLY A 113 7.38 -32.76 25.75
N VAL A 114 7.98 -31.83 24.98
CA VAL A 114 8.43 -30.53 25.47
C VAL A 114 7.39 -29.47 25.16
N ASP A 115 6.86 -28.81 26.19
CA ASP A 115 5.91 -27.71 26.02
C ASP A 115 6.63 -26.41 25.64
N LEU A 116 5.99 -25.61 24.78
CA LEU A 116 6.51 -24.31 24.40
C LEU A 116 6.46 -23.35 25.60
N LEU A 117 7.60 -22.81 26.00
CA LEU A 117 7.66 -21.74 27.01
C LEU A 117 6.87 -20.52 26.52
N VAL A 118 5.96 -20.01 27.35
CA VAL A 118 5.19 -18.78 27.07
C VAL A 118 5.74 -17.63 27.93
N PRO A 119 6.41 -16.63 27.35
CA PRO A 119 6.88 -15.47 28.09
C PRO A 119 5.71 -14.64 28.65
N GLU A 120 5.87 -14.12 29.87
CA GLU A 120 4.90 -13.23 30.51
C GLU A 120 4.92 -11.85 29.83
N ARG A 121 4.01 -11.64 28.86
CA ARG A 121 3.88 -10.39 28.09
C ARG A 121 2.52 -9.70 28.26
N GLU A 122 1.74 -10.10 29.25
CA GLU A 122 0.37 -9.62 29.45
C GLU A 122 0.28 -8.09 29.59
N GLU A 123 1.22 -7.48 30.33
CA GLU A 123 1.27 -6.01 30.49
C GLU A 123 1.40 -5.30 29.13
N LEU A 124 2.29 -5.79 28.26
CA LEU A 124 2.51 -5.23 26.93
C LEU A 124 1.28 -5.46 26.03
N ILE A 125 0.70 -6.66 26.06
CA ILE A 125 -0.51 -7.00 25.29
C ILE A 125 -1.68 -6.08 25.69
N ASN A 126 -1.84 -5.81 26.98
CA ASN A 126 -2.86 -4.90 27.48
C ASN A 126 -2.67 -3.47 26.95
N LYS A 127 -1.44 -2.94 26.97
CA LYS A 127 -1.15 -1.62 26.39
C LYS A 127 -1.32 -1.59 24.87
N ILE A 128 -0.96 -2.66 24.16
CA ILE A 128 -1.20 -2.81 22.72
C ILE A 128 -2.70 -2.71 22.43
N ASN A 129 -3.54 -3.47 23.14
CA ASN A 129 -4.99 -3.44 22.95
C ASN A 129 -5.58 -2.05 23.20
N ILE A 130 -5.10 -1.33 24.22
CA ILE A 130 -5.52 0.06 24.49
C ILE A 130 -5.16 0.97 23.31
N ASN A 131 -3.95 0.88 22.77
CA ASN A 131 -3.50 1.70 21.65
C ASN A 131 -4.17 1.33 20.32
N LEU A 132 -4.48 0.05 20.11
CA LEU A 132 -5.28 -0.40 18.96
C LEU A 132 -6.67 0.24 18.99
N ASN A 133 -7.36 0.19 20.13
CA ASN A 133 -8.65 0.83 20.31
C ASN A 133 -8.58 2.35 20.12
N LYS A 134 -7.54 3.00 20.66
CA LYS A 134 -7.31 4.45 20.49
C LYS A 134 -7.14 4.86 19.03
N ARG A 135 -6.53 4.00 18.21
CA ARG A 135 -6.33 4.20 16.77
C ARG A 135 -7.49 3.69 15.91
N ASN A 136 -8.56 3.16 16.51
CA ASN A 136 -9.67 2.50 15.83
C ASN A 136 -9.19 1.36 14.90
N LEU A 137 -8.29 0.51 15.41
CA LEU A 137 -7.78 -0.68 14.72
C LEU A 137 -8.31 -1.95 15.40
N GLN A 138 -8.64 -2.99 14.63
CA GLN A 138 -9.12 -4.25 15.21
C GLN A 138 -7.99 -5.05 15.86
N SER A 139 -8.24 -5.47 17.09
CA SER A 139 -7.36 -6.35 17.88
C SER A 139 -7.58 -7.82 17.52
N THR A 140 -7.27 -8.20 16.28
CA THR A 140 -7.28 -9.61 15.90
C THR A 140 -6.11 -10.34 16.59
N PRO A 141 -6.27 -11.60 17.04
CA PRO A 141 -5.19 -12.35 17.68
C PRO A 141 -3.92 -12.39 16.83
N TRP A 142 -4.07 -12.66 15.54
CA TRP A 142 -2.96 -12.67 14.58
C TRP A 142 -2.21 -11.33 14.52
N PHE A 143 -2.91 -10.19 14.56
CA PHE A 143 -2.25 -8.88 14.50
C PHE A 143 -1.48 -8.56 15.79
N ILE A 144 -2.03 -8.94 16.95
CA ILE A 144 -1.33 -8.83 18.23
C ILE A 144 -0.08 -9.71 18.23
N ASP A 145 -0.19 -10.96 17.78
CA ASP A 145 0.94 -11.88 17.68
C ASP A 145 2.04 -11.31 16.77
N LYS A 146 1.68 -10.70 15.63
CA LYS A 146 2.65 -10.04 14.75
C LYS A 146 3.31 -8.83 15.41
N ILE A 147 2.60 -8.04 16.21
CA ILE A 147 3.19 -6.93 16.97
C ILE A 147 4.19 -7.47 18.01
N ILE A 148 3.86 -8.55 18.71
CA ILE A 148 4.75 -9.20 19.68
C ILE A 148 5.98 -9.77 18.96
N GLN A 149 5.80 -10.42 17.81
CA GLN A 149 6.91 -10.93 17.01
C GLN A 149 7.87 -9.82 16.58
N ILE A 150 7.37 -8.63 16.21
CA ILE A 150 8.22 -7.47 15.94
C ILE A 150 9.02 -7.08 17.20
N TYR A 151 8.37 -7.05 18.37
CA TYR A 151 9.03 -6.72 19.63
C TYR A 151 10.13 -7.73 19.99
N GLU A 152 9.86 -9.04 19.92
CA GLU A 152 10.87 -10.07 20.21
C GLU A 152 12.05 -9.99 19.24
N MET A 153 11.79 -9.76 17.95
CA MET A 153 12.87 -9.57 16.98
C MET A 153 13.71 -8.32 17.25
N VAL A 154 13.12 -7.25 17.80
CA VAL A 154 13.85 -6.04 18.20
C VAL A 154 14.80 -6.32 19.37
N LEU A 155 14.50 -7.32 20.21
CA LEU A 155 15.40 -7.74 21.29
C LEU A 155 16.57 -8.58 20.79
N VAL A 156 16.36 -9.39 19.74
CA VAL A 156 17.37 -10.32 19.21
C VAL A 156 18.30 -9.63 18.20
N ARG A 157 17.78 -8.81 17.29
CA ARG A 157 18.55 -8.18 16.21
C ARG A 157 18.30 -6.67 16.13
N HIS A 158 19.36 -5.91 15.86
CA HIS A 158 19.26 -4.47 15.64
C HIS A 158 18.80 -4.09 14.23
N GLY A 159 18.92 -5.01 13.26
CA GLY A 159 18.39 -4.88 11.90
C GLY A 159 17.19 -5.80 11.68
N LEU A 160 16.08 -5.26 11.20
CA LEU A 160 14.82 -6.00 11.00
C LEU A 160 14.18 -5.66 9.65
N MET A 161 13.61 -6.65 8.96
CA MET A 161 12.79 -6.46 7.77
C MET A 161 11.37 -6.94 8.04
N ILE A 162 10.41 -6.04 7.94
CA ILE A 162 8.98 -6.33 7.99
C ILE A 162 8.49 -6.39 6.54
N VAL A 163 8.32 -7.60 6.02
CA VAL A 163 8.04 -7.87 4.62
C VAL A 163 6.56 -8.18 4.45
N GLY A 164 5.94 -7.63 3.40
CA GLY A 164 4.60 -8.01 2.99
C GLY A 164 3.95 -6.97 2.09
N GLU A 165 2.90 -7.37 1.38
CA GLU A 165 2.16 -6.50 0.48
C GLU A 165 1.49 -5.29 1.19
N PRO A 166 1.08 -4.25 0.45
CA PRO A 166 0.23 -3.18 0.97
C PRO A 166 -1.00 -3.66 1.75
N PHE A 167 -1.48 -2.84 2.70
CA PHE A 167 -2.62 -3.17 3.57
C PHE A 167 -2.44 -4.40 4.47
N SER A 168 -1.21 -4.87 4.69
CA SER A 168 -0.93 -5.91 5.69
C SER A 168 -0.74 -5.39 7.12
N GLY A 169 -0.83 -4.08 7.34
CA GLY A 169 -0.77 -3.49 8.70
C GLY A 169 0.63 -3.25 9.26
N LYS A 170 1.70 -3.42 8.48
CA LYS A 170 3.11 -3.23 8.89
C LYS A 170 3.36 -1.89 9.59
N THR A 171 2.97 -0.79 8.93
CA THR A 171 3.14 0.56 9.46
C THR A 171 2.40 0.74 10.78
N CYS A 172 1.15 0.26 10.85
CA CYS A 172 0.36 0.31 12.07
C CYS A 172 0.97 -0.53 13.20
N ALA A 173 1.52 -1.71 12.89
CA ALA A 173 2.07 -2.64 13.87
C ALA A 173 3.25 -2.05 14.65
N TYR A 174 4.28 -1.53 13.95
CA TYR A 174 5.43 -0.93 14.65
C TYR A 174 5.07 0.40 15.31
N GLN A 175 4.12 1.17 14.77
CA GLN A 175 3.68 2.43 15.39
C GLN A 175 2.93 2.17 16.71
N VAL A 176 2.02 1.20 16.73
CA VAL A 176 1.30 0.77 17.94
C VAL A 176 2.29 0.20 18.96
N LEU A 177 3.29 -0.56 18.52
CA LEU A 177 4.36 -1.02 19.41
C LEU A 177 5.14 0.15 20.02
N ALA A 178 5.56 1.12 19.19
CA ALA A 178 6.30 2.29 19.66
C ALA A 178 5.53 3.12 20.70
N GLU A 179 4.21 3.28 20.50
CA GLU A 179 3.32 3.95 21.47
C GLU A 179 3.16 3.13 22.75
N SER A 180 2.94 1.82 22.62
CA SER A 180 2.74 0.93 23.77
C SER A 180 3.98 0.84 24.66
N LEU A 181 5.19 0.84 24.07
CA LEU A 181 6.44 0.94 24.81
C LEU A 181 6.59 2.28 25.55
N GLY A 182 6.07 3.37 24.96
CA GLY A 182 5.99 4.68 25.62
C GLY A 182 5.04 4.68 26.80
N ASP A 183 3.87 4.03 26.66
CA ASP A 183 2.88 3.92 27.75
C ASP A 183 3.37 3.03 28.88
N LEU A 184 4.10 1.95 28.57
CA LEU A 184 4.76 1.12 29.58
C LEU A 184 5.81 1.91 30.37
N GLN A 185 6.60 2.75 29.70
CA GLN A 185 7.59 3.59 30.39
C GLN A 185 6.95 4.54 31.40
N LEU A 186 5.76 5.06 31.10
CA LEU A 186 5.03 5.99 31.98
C LEU A 186 4.36 5.27 33.16
N ASP A 187 4.13 3.97 33.04
CA ASP A 187 3.47 3.18 34.07
C ASP A 187 4.44 2.79 35.19
N ARG A 188 4.35 3.50 36.32
CA ARG A 188 5.20 3.24 37.49
C ARG A 188 4.95 1.87 38.14
N LYS A 189 3.82 1.22 37.84
CA LYS A 189 3.45 -0.09 38.39
C LYS A 189 3.89 -1.24 37.49
N ALA A 190 4.32 -0.97 36.25
CA ALA A 190 4.73 -2.01 35.32
C ALA A 190 5.98 -2.72 35.83
N ILE A 191 5.93 -4.06 35.82
CA ILE A 191 7.08 -4.91 36.10
C ILE A 191 8.07 -4.82 34.92
N MET A 192 7.53 -4.73 33.71
CA MET A 192 8.30 -4.62 32.48
C MET A 192 8.84 -3.21 32.27
N LYS A 193 10.15 -3.03 32.46
CA LYS A 193 10.83 -1.73 32.25
C LYS A 193 11.25 -1.55 30.81
N GLU A 194 10.48 -0.75 30.08
CA GLU A 194 10.78 -0.34 28.71
C GLU A 194 10.90 1.18 28.54
N PHE A 195 11.42 1.60 27.39
CA PHE A 195 11.62 3.01 27.05
C PHE A 195 10.82 3.42 25.83
N LYS A 196 10.34 4.67 25.83
CA LYS A 196 9.70 5.31 24.68
C LYS A 196 10.58 5.22 23.44
N THR A 197 9.92 5.07 22.31
CA THR A 197 10.58 4.97 21.00
C THR A 197 10.46 6.28 20.22
N LYS A 198 11.57 6.71 19.60
CA LYS A 198 11.62 7.79 18.61
C LYS A 198 11.87 7.19 17.23
N CYS A 199 10.96 7.44 16.29
CA CYS A 199 11.05 6.95 14.92
C CYS A 199 11.42 8.06 13.94
N LYS A 200 12.35 7.81 13.01
CA LYS A 200 12.62 8.64 11.83
C LYS A 200 12.45 7.77 10.58
N ILE A 201 11.65 8.23 9.63
CA ILE A 201 11.27 7.45 8.44
C ILE A 201 11.97 8.04 7.21
N ILE A 202 12.60 7.19 6.42
CA ILE A 202 13.32 7.55 5.19
C ILE A 202 12.85 6.62 4.08
N ASN A 203 12.48 7.16 2.92
CA ASN A 203 12.33 6.34 1.71
C ASN A 203 13.66 6.33 0.95
N PRO A 204 14.40 5.21 0.93
CA PRO A 204 15.73 5.14 0.30
C PRO A 204 15.69 5.33 -1.22
N LYS A 205 14.52 5.22 -1.86
CA LYS A 205 14.33 5.36 -3.30
C LYS A 205 13.61 6.61 -3.75
N ALA A 206 13.10 7.41 -2.82
CA ALA A 206 12.63 8.75 -3.13
C ALA A 206 13.80 9.73 -3.40
N ILE A 207 14.98 9.41 -2.87
CA ILE A 207 16.20 10.21 -2.99
C ILE A 207 17.30 9.39 -3.68
N THR A 208 18.27 10.08 -4.27
CA THR A 208 19.44 9.44 -4.89
C THR A 208 20.40 8.87 -3.85
N LEU A 209 21.27 7.93 -4.25
CA LEU A 209 22.30 7.34 -3.38
C LEU A 209 23.21 8.38 -2.71
N GLY A 210 23.64 9.39 -3.48
CA GLY A 210 24.47 10.49 -2.94
C GLY A 210 23.70 11.35 -1.94
N GLN A 211 22.39 11.54 -2.12
CA GLN A 211 21.55 12.24 -1.13
C GLN A 211 21.29 11.39 0.12
N LEU A 212 21.27 10.06 0.00
CA LEU A 212 21.06 9.16 1.12
C LEU A 212 22.31 9.07 2.01
N TYR A 213 23.47 8.74 1.43
CA TYR A 213 24.73 8.49 2.17
C TYR A 213 25.66 9.70 2.25
N GLY A 214 25.54 10.64 1.31
CA GLY A 214 26.50 11.72 1.10
C GLY A 214 27.29 11.51 -0.18
N SER A 215 27.79 12.61 -0.73
CA SER A 215 28.61 12.60 -1.94
C SER A 215 29.56 13.79 -1.95
N PHE A 216 30.70 13.63 -2.61
CA PHE A 216 31.55 14.74 -2.98
C PHE A 216 30.89 15.54 -4.09
N ASP A 217 30.86 16.87 -3.95
CA ASP A 217 30.49 17.73 -5.06
C ASP A 217 31.55 17.60 -6.17
N VAL A 218 31.08 17.49 -7.41
CA VAL A 218 31.95 17.26 -8.58
C VAL A 218 32.80 18.50 -8.89
N VAL A 219 32.32 19.69 -8.52
CA VAL A 219 33.01 20.96 -8.81
C VAL A 219 33.91 21.38 -7.65
N SER A 220 33.37 21.49 -6.44
CA SER A 220 34.14 21.97 -5.28
C SER A 220 35.01 20.89 -4.63
N HIS A 221 34.76 19.60 -4.93
CA HIS A 221 35.32 18.46 -4.20
C HIS A 221 35.03 18.48 -2.69
N GLU A 222 34.07 19.29 -2.22
CA GLU A 222 33.65 19.31 -0.84
C GLU A 222 32.66 18.17 -0.55
N TRP A 223 32.82 17.56 0.63
CA TRP A 223 31.93 16.51 1.10
C TRP A 223 30.60 17.08 1.61
N HIS A 224 29.50 16.56 1.09
CA HIS A 224 28.16 16.86 1.58
C HIS A 224 27.55 15.61 2.22
N ASP A 225 27.10 15.76 3.47
CA ASP A 225 26.45 14.68 4.20
C ASP A 225 25.09 14.30 3.61
N GLY A 226 24.78 13.00 3.64
CA GLY A 226 23.47 12.48 3.25
C GLY A 226 22.44 12.52 4.39
N VAL A 227 21.16 12.36 4.02
CA VAL A 227 20.03 12.31 4.96
C VAL A 227 20.23 11.24 6.04
N LEU A 228 20.68 10.04 5.63
CA LEU A 228 20.91 8.95 6.58
C LEU A 228 22.05 9.27 7.54
N ALA A 229 23.16 9.82 7.04
CA ALA A 229 24.31 10.17 7.87
C ALA A 229 23.91 11.16 8.98
N ILE A 230 23.16 12.20 8.63
CA ILE A 230 22.66 13.21 9.57
C ILE A 230 21.76 12.57 10.64
N VAL A 231 20.76 11.77 10.23
CA VAL A 231 19.82 11.11 11.16
C VAL A 231 20.53 10.09 12.05
N PHE A 232 21.44 9.31 11.48
CA PHE A 232 22.18 8.29 12.22
C PHE A 232 23.09 8.92 13.27
N ARG A 233 23.78 10.03 12.92
CA ARG A 233 24.62 10.81 13.83
C ARG A 233 23.81 11.45 14.95
N GLU A 234 22.64 12.03 14.63
CA GLU A 234 21.69 12.58 15.62
C GLU A 234 21.30 11.51 16.67
N PHE A 235 20.99 10.29 16.20
CA PHE A 235 20.59 9.19 17.08
C PHE A 235 21.74 8.55 17.84
N ALA A 236 22.91 8.36 17.21
CA ALA A 236 24.08 7.80 17.87
C ALA A 236 24.57 8.68 19.02
N ASN A 237 24.62 10.01 18.80
CA ASN A 237 25.14 10.98 19.78
C ASN A 237 24.10 11.41 20.84
N SER A 238 22.82 11.08 20.66
CA SER A 238 21.79 11.48 21.62
C SER A 238 21.95 10.74 22.96
N ALA A 239 22.07 11.50 24.05
CA ALA A 239 22.17 10.98 25.42
C ALA A 239 20.85 10.41 25.99
N SER A 240 19.74 10.46 25.23
CA SER A 240 18.45 9.94 25.71
C SER A 240 18.47 8.43 25.91
N LYS A 241 17.75 7.96 26.94
CA LYS A 241 17.52 6.53 27.19
C LYS A 241 16.44 5.92 26.29
N ASP A 242 15.74 6.74 25.51
CA ASP A 242 14.72 6.33 24.54
C ASP A 242 15.27 5.33 23.52
N ARG A 243 14.43 4.40 23.06
CA ARG A 243 14.70 3.58 21.88
C ARG A 243 14.66 4.45 20.63
N LYS A 244 15.53 4.18 19.66
CA LYS A 244 15.71 5.01 18.47
C LYS A 244 15.57 4.16 17.22
N TRP A 245 14.49 4.30 16.47
CA TRP A 245 14.22 3.50 15.28
C TRP A 245 14.41 4.33 14.02
N ILE A 246 15.27 3.85 13.13
CA ILE A 246 15.41 4.38 11.77
C ILE A 246 14.65 3.43 10.86
N VAL A 247 13.55 3.91 10.29
CA VAL A 247 12.66 3.10 9.46
C VAL A 247 12.88 3.44 7.99
N PHE A 248 13.20 2.43 7.18
CA PHE A 248 13.32 2.54 5.74
C PHE A 248 12.03 2.05 5.09
N ASP A 249 11.18 2.98 4.68
CA ASP A 249 9.92 2.70 4.01
C ASP A 249 10.12 2.83 2.50
N GLY A 250 10.52 1.73 1.85
CA GLY A 250 10.74 1.67 0.41
C GLY A 250 11.22 0.30 -0.06
N PRO A 251 11.37 0.10 -1.38
CA PRO A 251 11.92 -1.13 -1.93
C PRO A 251 13.41 -1.28 -1.60
N VAL A 252 13.82 -2.52 -1.33
CA VAL A 252 15.20 -2.89 -1.00
C VAL A 252 15.85 -3.48 -2.26
N ASP A 253 17.04 -2.98 -2.61
CA ASP A 253 17.87 -3.58 -3.64
C ASP A 253 19.32 -3.71 -3.19
N ALA A 254 20.07 -4.52 -3.93
CA ALA A 254 21.46 -4.84 -3.65
C ALA A 254 22.40 -3.62 -3.61
N VAL A 255 22.12 -2.53 -4.34
CA VAL A 255 23.07 -1.42 -4.50
C VAL A 255 23.08 -0.51 -3.28
N TRP A 256 21.91 -0.03 -2.84
CA TRP A 256 21.90 0.91 -1.72
C TRP A 256 22.13 0.21 -0.40
N ILE A 257 21.70 -1.05 -0.24
CA ILE A 257 21.84 -1.76 1.04
C ILE A 257 23.24 -2.30 1.29
N GLU A 258 24.09 -2.41 0.25
CA GLU A 258 25.46 -2.92 0.38
C GLU A 258 26.29 -2.10 1.38
N ASN A 259 26.16 -0.77 1.32
CA ASN A 259 26.82 0.17 2.23
C ASN A 259 26.30 0.06 3.68
N MET A 260 25.19 -0.65 3.93
CA MET A 260 24.68 -0.92 5.28
C MET A 260 25.15 -2.25 5.86
N ASN A 261 25.77 -3.11 5.06
CA ASN A 261 26.12 -4.46 5.51
C ASN A 261 27.01 -4.44 6.76
N THR A 262 27.92 -3.46 6.90
CA THR A 262 28.80 -3.33 8.07
C THR A 262 28.05 -2.91 9.34
N VAL A 263 26.98 -2.12 9.21
CA VAL A 263 26.16 -1.71 10.37
C VAL A 263 25.13 -2.77 10.74
N LEU A 264 24.63 -3.54 9.77
CA LEU A 264 23.67 -4.63 9.98
C LEU A 264 24.32 -5.91 10.53
N ASP A 265 25.64 -6.07 10.37
CA ASP A 265 26.41 -7.15 11.01
C ASP A 265 26.76 -6.81 12.47
N ASP A 266 27.43 -7.74 13.16
CA ASP A 266 27.82 -7.59 14.57
C ASP A 266 28.76 -6.41 14.83
N ASN A 267 29.41 -5.90 13.78
CA ASN A 267 30.28 -4.73 13.85
C ASN A 267 29.53 -3.46 14.30
N LYS A 268 28.24 -3.32 13.96
CA LYS A 268 27.40 -2.18 14.37
C LYS A 268 28.01 -0.81 14.02
N LYS A 269 28.73 -0.71 12.90
CA LYS A 269 29.42 0.50 12.42
C LYS A 269 28.94 0.90 11.03
N LEU A 270 28.45 2.14 10.92
CA LEU A 270 28.13 2.74 9.63
C LEU A 270 29.41 3.37 9.06
N CYS A 271 29.87 2.85 7.92
CA CYS A 271 31.03 3.39 7.21
C CYS A 271 30.54 4.23 6.03
N LEU A 272 30.80 5.53 6.07
CA LEU A 272 30.44 6.44 4.98
C LEU A 272 31.56 6.49 3.94
N MET A 273 31.22 6.89 2.71
CA MET A 273 32.19 7.07 1.62
C MET A 273 33.21 8.18 1.90
N SER A 274 32.93 9.08 2.84
CA SER A 274 33.89 10.07 3.36
C SER A 274 35.03 9.46 4.19
N GLY A 275 34.88 8.19 4.61
CA GLY A 275 35.75 7.55 5.60
C GLY A 275 35.30 7.76 7.04
N GLU A 276 34.24 8.53 7.31
CA GLU A 276 33.66 8.64 8.65
C GLU A 276 33.05 7.30 9.08
N ILE A 277 33.37 6.87 10.29
CA ILE A 277 32.84 5.64 10.90
C ILE A 277 32.01 6.04 12.12
N ILE A 278 30.69 5.79 12.06
CA ILE A 278 29.77 6.10 13.14
C ILE A 278 29.33 4.79 13.82
N GLN A 279 29.62 4.67 15.12
CA GLN A 279 29.21 3.51 15.91
C GLN A 279 27.72 3.61 16.29
N MET A 280 26.98 2.53 16.05
CA MET A 280 25.59 2.41 16.45
C MET A 280 25.46 2.23 17.96
N ASN A 281 24.53 2.96 18.58
CA ASN A 281 24.18 2.79 19.98
C ASN A 281 23.33 1.51 20.17
N SER A 282 23.48 0.81 21.30
CA SER A 282 22.75 -0.43 21.60
C SER A 282 21.22 -0.28 21.63
N LYS A 283 20.71 0.94 21.75
CA LYS A 283 19.27 1.26 21.75
C LYS A 283 18.70 1.64 20.39
N MET A 284 19.56 1.69 19.36
CA MET A 284 19.14 1.97 18.00
C MET A 284 18.66 0.69 17.32
N ASN A 285 17.68 0.80 16.43
CA ASN A 285 17.29 -0.27 15.51
C ASN A 285 17.09 0.31 14.11
N MET A 286 17.39 -0.50 13.11
CA MET A 286 17.15 -0.22 11.69
C MET A 286 16.05 -1.17 11.22
N ILE A 287 14.90 -0.61 10.85
CA ILE A 287 13.72 -1.36 10.44
C ILE A 287 13.48 -1.08 8.96
N PHE A 288 13.36 -2.11 8.14
CA PHE A 288 13.03 -2.01 6.73
C PHE A 288 11.58 -2.45 6.53
N GLU A 289 10.79 -1.68 5.80
CA GLU A 289 9.42 -2.03 5.42
C GLU A 289 9.31 -2.21 3.90
N PRO A 290 9.84 -3.29 3.30
CA PRO A 290 9.67 -3.60 1.88
C PRO A 290 8.35 -4.35 1.60
N ALA A 291 7.89 -4.31 0.34
CA ALA A 291 6.79 -5.17 -0.11
C ALA A 291 7.25 -6.61 -0.32
N ASN A 292 8.36 -6.77 -1.05
CA ASN A 292 9.01 -8.04 -1.35
C ASN A 292 10.55 -7.88 -1.30
N LEU A 293 11.27 -9.00 -1.40
CA LEU A 293 12.73 -9.06 -1.29
C LEU A 293 13.39 -9.74 -2.49
N GLU A 294 12.71 -9.81 -3.64
CA GLU A 294 13.22 -10.50 -4.83
C GLU A 294 14.54 -9.92 -5.34
N GLN A 295 14.77 -8.63 -5.12
CA GLN A 295 15.97 -7.91 -5.58
C GLN A 295 17.04 -7.74 -4.48
N ALA A 296 16.80 -8.31 -3.29
CA ALA A 296 17.74 -8.28 -2.18
C ALA A 296 18.68 -9.50 -2.24
N SER A 297 19.95 -9.30 -1.84
CA SER A 297 20.89 -10.43 -1.78
C SER A 297 20.59 -11.33 -0.57
N PRO A 298 20.73 -12.67 -0.67
CA PRO A 298 20.60 -13.58 0.48
C PRO A 298 21.55 -13.23 1.64
N ALA A 299 22.74 -12.72 1.31
CA ALA A 299 23.71 -12.26 2.30
C ALA A 299 23.22 -11.05 3.12
N THR A 300 22.39 -10.18 2.53
CA THR A 300 21.74 -9.07 3.24
C THR A 300 20.57 -9.55 4.08
N VAL A 301 19.72 -10.41 3.50
CA VAL A 301 18.57 -11.04 4.18
C VAL A 301 19.02 -11.74 5.46
N SER A 302 20.10 -12.53 5.39
CA SER A 302 20.62 -13.27 6.57
C SER A 302 21.09 -12.39 7.73
N ARG A 303 21.38 -11.09 7.49
CA ARG A 303 21.80 -10.14 8.54
C ARG A 303 20.63 -9.53 9.31
N CYS A 304 19.42 -9.52 8.74
CA CYS A 304 18.24 -8.90 9.36
C CYS A 304 17.27 -9.94 9.94
N GLY A 305 16.61 -9.60 11.05
CA GLY A 305 15.46 -10.36 11.54
C GLY A 305 14.30 -10.23 10.56
N MET A 306 13.64 -11.32 10.20
CA MET A 306 12.62 -11.30 9.16
C MET A 306 11.24 -11.51 9.80
N ILE A 307 10.31 -10.61 9.51
CA ILE A 307 8.90 -10.75 9.88
C ILE A 307 8.08 -10.67 8.60
N TYR A 308 7.42 -11.77 8.25
CA TYR A 308 6.50 -11.84 7.12
C TYR A 308 5.06 -11.57 7.57
N VAL A 309 4.39 -10.65 6.88
CA VAL A 309 3.06 -10.14 7.22
C VAL A 309 2.14 -10.25 6.01
N GLU A 310 1.28 -11.26 6.01
CA GLU A 310 0.34 -11.54 4.93
C GLU A 310 -0.96 -10.71 5.05
N PRO A 311 -1.37 -9.94 4.03
CA PRO A 311 -2.62 -9.16 4.09
C PRO A 311 -3.89 -10.03 4.17
N LYS A 312 -3.86 -11.25 3.63
CA LYS A 312 -5.02 -12.16 3.59
C LYS A 312 -5.48 -12.56 4.99
N GLN A 313 -4.55 -12.73 5.93
CA GLN A 313 -4.84 -13.11 7.32
C GLN A 313 -5.63 -12.03 8.08
N LEU A 314 -5.40 -10.75 7.75
CA LEU A 314 -6.17 -9.65 8.33
C LEU A 314 -7.59 -9.58 7.77
N GLY A 315 -7.70 -9.78 6.45
CA GLY A 315 -8.97 -9.81 5.70
C GLY A 315 -9.73 -8.47 5.67
N TRP A 316 -10.64 -8.35 4.71
CA TRP A 316 -11.46 -7.14 4.55
C TRP A 316 -12.43 -6.92 5.72
N ARG A 317 -12.82 -7.97 6.44
CA ARG A 317 -13.71 -7.90 7.62
C ARG A 317 -13.16 -7.00 8.72
N SER A 318 -11.85 -7.03 8.95
CA SER A 318 -11.19 -6.16 9.93
C SER A 318 -11.34 -4.67 9.57
N PHE A 319 -11.31 -4.35 8.28
CA PHE A 319 -11.56 -2.99 7.79
C PHE A 319 -13.03 -2.60 7.99
N TRP A 320 -13.97 -3.53 7.72
CA TRP A 320 -15.40 -3.29 7.95
C TRP A 320 -15.70 -2.97 9.41
N LEU A 321 -15.19 -3.78 10.35
CA LEU A 321 -15.41 -3.55 11.78
C LEU A 321 -14.85 -2.21 12.26
N SER A 322 -13.69 -1.79 11.76
CA SER A 322 -13.09 -0.49 12.09
C SER A 322 -13.91 0.68 11.51
N TYR A 323 -14.33 0.55 10.26
CA TYR A 323 -15.19 1.55 9.62
C TYR A 323 -16.56 1.65 10.31
N LYS A 324 -17.12 0.50 10.71
CA LYS A 324 -18.38 0.40 11.46
C LYS A 324 -18.33 1.23 12.74
N GLN A 325 -17.25 1.20 13.51
CA GLN A 325 -17.12 2.06 14.71
C GLN A 325 -17.20 3.55 14.38
N THR A 326 -16.64 3.98 13.25
CA THR A 326 -16.71 5.38 12.79
C THR A 326 -18.09 5.76 12.22
N LEU A 327 -18.81 4.77 11.70
CA LEU A 327 -20.12 4.94 11.05
C LEU A 327 -21.30 4.88 12.03
N SER A 328 -21.24 4.02 13.05
CA SER A 328 -22.27 3.82 14.09
C SER A 328 -22.89 5.12 14.62
N PRO A 329 -22.12 6.17 14.99
CA PRO A 329 -22.71 7.40 15.52
C PRO A 329 -23.49 8.22 14.46
N LYS A 330 -23.37 7.90 13.17
CA LYS A 330 -23.96 8.67 12.06
C LYS A 330 -25.24 8.03 11.50
N ILE A 331 -25.59 6.81 11.89
CA ILE A 331 -26.64 6.00 11.25
C ILE A 331 -27.49 5.27 12.29
N LEU A 332 -28.77 5.01 11.96
CA LEU A 332 -29.70 4.21 12.76
C LEU A 332 -29.26 2.74 12.88
N LEU A 333 -29.57 2.09 14.00
CA LEU A 333 -29.21 0.70 14.25
C LEU A 333 -29.77 -0.28 13.19
N ASP A 334 -31.02 -0.08 12.75
CA ASP A 334 -31.65 -0.93 11.72
C ASP A 334 -30.98 -0.80 10.35
N HIS A 335 -30.42 0.37 10.04
CA HIS A 335 -29.64 0.57 8.82
C HIS A 335 -28.28 -0.11 8.92
N GLN A 336 -27.68 -0.11 10.11
CA GLN A 336 -26.41 -0.78 10.35
C GLN A 336 -26.52 -2.29 10.22
N THR A 337 -27.56 -2.91 10.78
CA THR A 337 -27.81 -4.36 10.64
C THR A 337 -28.04 -4.74 9.18
N MET A 338 -28.83 -3.95 8.44
CA MET A 338 -29.02 -4.14 7.01
C MET A 338 -27.71 -4.02 6.21
N MET A 339 -26.84 -3.07 6.57
CA MET A 339 -25.51 -2.92 5.95
C MET A 339 -24.62 -4.13 6.20
N ASP A 340 -24.58 -4.62 7.44
CA ASP A 340 -23.79 -5.81 7.80
C ASP A 340 -24.23 -7.02 6.97
N ASP A 341 -25.53 -7.31 6.93
CA ASP A 341 -26.08 -8.44 6.16
C ASP A 341 -25.79 -8.32 4.66
N LEU A 342 -25.93 -7.12 4.10
CA LEU A 342 -25.64 -6.85 2.70
C LEU A 342 -24.16 -7.08 2.36
N ILE A 343 -23.26 -6.58 3.20
CA ILE A 343 -21.82 -6.66 2.98
C ILE A 343 -21.35 -8.11 3.12
N GLU A 344 -21.80 -8.80 4.17
CA GLU A 344 -21.43 -10.19 4.43
C GLU A 344 -21.97 -11.15 3.34
N TRP A 345 -23.08 -10.79 2.69
CA TRP A 345 -23.63 -11.51 1.55
C TRP A 345 -22.93 -11.21 0.23
N LEU A 346 -22.79 -9.92 -0.14
CA LEU A 346 -22.37 -9.51 -1.47
C LEU A 346 -20.85 -9.53 -1.65
N VAL A 347 -20.07 -9.15 -0.63
CA VAL A 347 -18.62 -8.95 -0.76
C VAL A 347 -17.87 -10.26 -1.03
N PRO A 348 -18.10 -11.36 -0.29
CA PRO A 348 -17.46 -12.65 -0.61
C PRO A 348 -17.79 -13.13 -2.02
N ALA A 349 -19.07 -13.07 -2.41
CA ALA A 349 -19.53 -13.50 -3.73
C ALA A 349 -18.88 -12.71 -4.87
N ILE A 350 -18.72 -11.39 -4.69
CA ILE A 350 -18.06 -10.51 -5.66
C ILE A 350 -16.57 -10.83 -5.75
N PHE A 351 -15.87 -11.02 -4.63
CA PHE A 351 -14.45 -11.35 -4.64
C PHE A 351 -14.16 -12.71 -5.29
N ASP A 352 -14.93 -13.74 -4.94
CA ASP A 352 -14.81 -15.07 -5.55
C ASP A 352 -15.00 -14.99 -7.07
N PHE A 353 -15.99 -14.23 -7.55
CA PHE A 353 -16.22 -14.04 -8.98
C PHE A 353 -15.09 -13.25 -9.67
N ILE A 354 -14.59 -12.18 -9.04
CA ILE A 354 -13.50 -11.38 -9.61
C ILE A 354 -12.24 -12.23 -9.76
N GLN A 355 -11.88 -13.01 -8.73
CA GLN A 355 -10.67 -13.83 -8.74
C GLN A 355 -10.72 -14.97 -9.76
N THR A 356 -11.90 -15.55 -10.00
CA THR A 356 -12.07 -16.72 -10.88
C THR A 356 -12.36 -16.37 -12.34
N HIS A 357 -13.09 -15.27 -12.60
CA HIS A 357 -13.66 -14.99 -13.92
C HIS A 357 -13.26 -13.64 -14.53
N CYS A 358 -12.62 -12.75 -13.77
CA CYS A 358 -12.31 -11.41 -14.22
C CYS A 358 -10.81 -11.16 -14.41
N SER A 359 -10.50 -10.25 -15.33
CA SER A 359 -9.18 -9.62 -15.44
C SER A 359 -9.29 -8.15 -15.07
N LEU A 360 -8.27 -7.63 -14.39
CA LEU A 360 -8.25 -6.27 -13.84
C LEU A 360 -7.23 -5.40 -14.60
N PHE A 361 -7.52 -4.11 -14.71
CA PHE A 361 -6.58 -3.12 -15.26
C PHE A 361 -5.32 -2.92 -14.40
N LEU A 362 -5.47 -3.11 -13.09
CA LEU A 362 -4.42 -2.95 -12.09
C LEU A 362 -4.51 -4.10 -11.09
N ALA A 363 -3.36 -4.65 -10.69
CA ALA A 363 -3.30 -5.61 -9.59
C ALA A 363 -3.62 -4.90 -8.27
N THR A 364 -4.73 -5.27 -7.64
CA THR A 364 -5.16 -4.71 -6.35
C THR A 364 -5.57 -5.84 -5.41
N SER A 365 -5.33 -5.66 -4.11
CA SER A 365 -5.76 -6.62 -3.09
C SER A 365 -7.23 -6.40 -2.72
N GLU A 366 -7.88 -7.44 -2.19
CA GLU A 366 -9.25 -7.34 -1.65
C GLU A 366 -9.38 -6.22 -0.62
N ASN A 367 -8.38 -6.06 0.25
CA ASN A 367 -8.34 -5.00 1.25
C ASN A 367 -8.31 -3.60 0.61
N HIS A 368 -7.60 -3.42 -0.50
CA HIS A 368 -7.58 -2.14 -1.24
C HIS A 368 -8.93 -1.84 -1.88
N MET A 369 -9.53 -2.84 -2.54
CA MET A 369 -10.87 -2.70 -3.14
C MET A 369 -11.92 -2.37 -2.07
N PHE A 370 -11.88 -3.05 -0.93
CA PHE A 370 -12.79 -2.83 0.18
C PHE A 370 -12.57 -1.46 0.86
N ASN A 371 -11.31 -1.04 1.03
CA ASN A 371 -11.01 0.31 1.53
C ASN A 371 -11.54 1.40 0.57
N SER A 372 -11.43 1.18 -0.75
CA SER A 372 -12.03 2.07 -1.76
C SER A 372 -13.55 2.16 -1.60
N PHE A 373 -14.21 1.02 -1.33
CA PHE A 373 -15.63 0.95 -1.01
C PHE A 373 -15.99 1.78 0.23
N THR A 374 -15.27 1.61 1.35
CA THR A 374 -15.53 2.38 2.58
C THR A 374 -15.38 3.89 2.39
N ARG A 375 -14.45 4.32 1.55
CA ARG A 375 -14.26 5.74 1.20
C ARG A 375 -15.41 6.29 0.34
N LEU A 376 -15.83 5.55 -0.68
CA LEU A 376 -16.90 5.97 -1.57
C LEU A 376 -18.24 6.03 -0.84
N ILE A 377 -18.55 5.01 -0.02
CA ILE A 377 -19.78 5.00 0.76
C ILE A 377 -19.82 6.14 1.79
N GLU A 378 -18.69 6.47 2.43
CA GLU A 378 -18.61 7.63 3.34
C GLU A 378 -18.94 8.93 2.60
N CYS A 379 -18.38 9.12 1.39
CA CYS A 379 -18.67 10.28 0.56
C CYS A 379 -20.15 10.37 0.20
N MET A 380 -20.75 9.24 -0.21
CA MET A 380 -22.14 9.19 -0.61
C MET A 380 -23.10 9.44 0.56
N ILE A 381 -22.76 8.97 1.76
CA ILE A 381 -23.55 9.21 2.97
C ILE A 381 -23.44 10.67 3.42
N LYS A 382 -22.23 11.26 3.41
CA LYS A 382 -22.02 12.68 3.78
C LYS A 382 -22.86 13.63 2.93
N GLU A 383 -23.00 13.38 1.64
CA GLU A 383 -23.80 14.25 0.75
C GLU A 383 -25.31 14.13 0.96
N GLY A 384 -25.81 13.13 1.69
CA GLY A 384 -27.24 12.92 1.91
C GLY A 384 -27.74 13.24 3.33
N THR A 385 -26.92 13.85 4.20
CA THR A 385 -27.28 14.14 5.61
C THR A 385 -28.40 15.19 5.80
N GLY A 386 -29.03 15.67 4.72
CA GLY A 386 -30.14 16.63 4.79
C GLY A 386 -31.54 16.00 4.92
N VAL A 387 -31.71 14.73 4.57
CA VAL A 387 -33.01 14.02 4.60
C VAL A 387 -32.75 12.59 5.06
N GLY A 388 -33.47 12.12 6.08
CA GLY A 388 -33.30 10.76 6.60
C GLY A 388 -33.33 9.73 5.46
N PHE A 389 -32.26 8.93 5.34
CA PHE A 389 -32.18 7.93 4.28
C PHE A 389 -33.27 6.87 4.46
N GLY A 390 -34.09 6.66 3.45
CA GLY A 390 -34.92 5.45 3.40
C GLY A 390 -34.04 4.20 3.30
N THR A 391 -34.44 3.10 3.91
CA THR A 391 -33.74 1.81 3.87
C THR A 391 -33.46 1.35 2.42
N ILE A 392 -34.38 1.64 1.50
CA ILE A 392 -34.26 1.35 0.06
C ILE A 392 -33.12 2.18 -0.55
N THR A 393 -33.11 3.50 -0.33
CA THR A 393 -32.09 4.41 -0.85
C THR A 393 -30.69 4.02 -0.39
N LEU A 394 -30.54 3.67 0.89
CA LEU A 394 -29.28 3.21 1.44
C LEU A 394 -28.82 1.89 0.79
N GLY A 395 -29.73 0.93 0.60
CA GLY A 395 -29.44 -0.31 -0.12
C GLY A 395 -28.93 -0.07 -1.55
N CYS A 396 -29.58 0.82 -2.31
CA CYS A 396 -29.15 1.19 -3.66
C CYS A 396 -27.77 1.89 -3.67
N ILE A 397 -27.51 2.78 -2.71
CA ILE A 397 -26.20 3.44 -2.55
C ILE A 397 -25.11 2.40 -2.27
N ILE A 398 -25.36 1.43 -1.40
CA ILE A 398 -24.38 0.36 -1.10
C ILE A 398 -24.05 -0.42 -2.36
N ILE A 399 -25.05 -0.84 -3.13
CA ILE A 399 -24.85 -1.57 -4.39
C ILE A 399 -24.04 -0.72 -5.38
N PHE A 400 -24.39 0.56 -5.55
CA PHE A 400 -23.62 1.49 -6.39
C PHE A 400 -22.16 1.56 -5.96
N CYS A 401 -21.91 1.71 -4.66
CA CYS A 401 -20.55 1.80 -4.12
C CYS A 401 -19.78 0.50 -4.32
N LEU A 402 -20.41 -0.67 -4.18
CA LEU A 402 -19.79 -1.97 -4.40
C LEU A 402 -19.34 -2.13 -5.86
N ILE A 403 -20.20 -1.75 -6.82
CA ILE A 403 -19.87 -1.80 -8.26
C ILE A 403 -18.67 -0.91 -8.57
N TRP A 404 -18.72 0.35 -8.16
CA TRP A 404 -17.69 1.34 -8.50
C TRP A 404 -16.45 1.33 -7.61
N SER A 405 -16.35 0.36 -6.69
CA SER A 405 -15.16 0.13 -5.87
C SER A 405 -14.56 -1.25 -6.11
N LEU A 406 -15.34 -2.33 -5.91
CA LEU A 406 -14.86 -3.70 -6.11
C LEU A 406 -14.80 -4.05 -7.61
N GLY A 407 -15.83 -3.66 -8.36
CA GLY A 407 -15.94 -3.94 -9.81
C GLY A 407 -15.28 -2.90 -10.72
N SER A 408 -14.79 -1.78 -10.18
CA SER A 408 -14.36 -0.62 -10.99
C SER A 408 -13.22 -0.94 -11.97
N LEU A 409 -12.28 -1.77 -11.53
CA LEU A 409 -11.07 -2.12 -12.29
C LEU A 409 -11.24 -3.30 -13.24
N ILE A 410 -12.43 -3.90 -13.32
CA ILE A 410 -12.73 -4.99 -14.25
C ILE A 410 -12.61 -4.47 -15.69
N LYS A 411 -11.91 -5.21 -16.54
CA LYS A 411 -11.61 -4.85 -17.94
C LYS A 411 -12.50 -5.60 -18.94
N GLY A 412 -12.94 -4.91 -20.00
CA GLY A 412 -13.52 -5.49 -21.21
C GLY A 412 -14.77 -6.34 -20.94
N ASP A 413 -14.87 -7.45 -21.66
CA ASP A 413 -16.01 -8.39 -21.59
C ASP A 413 -16.29 -8.95 -20.20
N CYS A 414 -15.31 -8.92 -19.29
CA CYS A 414 -15.53 -9.30 -17.90
C CYS A 414 -16.57 -8.39 -17.21
N ARG A 415 -16.75 -7.14 -17.65
CA ARG A 415 -17.83 -6.26 -17.14
C ARG A 415 -19.23 -6.79 -17.46
N ASN A 416 -19.43 -7.33 -18.66
CA ASN A 416 -20.71 -7.93 -19.08
C ASN A 416 -21.01 -9.21 -18.29
N LYS A 417 -19.97 -10.04 -18.06
CA LYS A 417 -20.09 -11.23 -17.20
C LYS A 417 -20.42 -10.85 -15.76
N PHE A 418 -19.76 -9.81 -15.22
CA PHE A 418 -20.00 -9.30 -13.89
C PHE A 418 -21.41 -8.72 -13.73
N ASP A 419 -21.91 -7.97 -14.71
CA ASP A 419 -23.29 -7.48 -14.76
C ASP A 419 -24.30 -8.64 -14.63
N THR A 420 -24.15 -9.65 -15.49
CA THR A 420 -25.03 -10.83 -15.51
C THR A 420 -25.00 -11.57 -14.16
N PHE A 421 -23.81 -11.75 -13.60
CA PHE A 421 -23.62 -12.38 -12.30
C PHE A 421 -24.27 -11.56 -11.17
N LEU A 422 -23.99 -10.27 -11.09
CA LEU A 422 -24.49 -9.40 -10.03
C LEU A 422 -26.02 -9.30 -10.06
N ARG A 423 -26.63 -9.21 -11.26
CA ARG A 423 -28.09 -9.21 -11.41
C ARG A 423 -28.70 -10.52 -10.90
N LYS A 424 -28.11 -11.67 -11.23
CA LYS A 424 -28.56 -12.99 -10.71
C LYS A 424 -28.40 -13.09 -9.19
N LEU A 425 -27.29 -12.58 -8.66
CA LEU A 425 -27.01 -12.56 -7.22
C LEU A 425 -28.06 -11.71 -6.49
N LEU A 426 -28.34 -10.48 -6.93
CA LEU A 426 -29.33 -9.59 -6.31
C LEU A 426 -30.77 -10.14 -6.35
N LEU A 427 -31.09 -10.93 -7.37
CA LEU A 427 -32.38 -11.64 -7.46
C LEU A 427 -32.46 -12.87 -6.53
N GLY A 428 -31.33 -13.34 -5.99
CA GLY A 428 -31.27 -14.50 -5.11
C GLY A 428 -31.19 -15.83 -5.86
N ASN A 429 -30.79 -15.82 -7.13
CA ASN A 429 -30.76 -17.00 -8.01
C ASN A 429 -29.46 -17.82 -7.87
N ILE A 430 -28.66 -17.59 -6.83
CA ILE A 430 -27.39 -18.27 -6.59
C ILE A 430 -27.46 -18.96 -5.23
N ASP A 431 -27.70 -20.28 -5.24
CA ASP A 431 -27.95 -21.07 -4.02
C ASP A 431 -26.77 -21.05 -3.03
N GLN A 432 -25.55 -20.89 -3.54
CA GLN A 432 -24.33 -20.80 -2.74
C GLN A 432 -24.31 -19.55 -1.83
N TYR A 433 -24.90 -18.44 -2.27
CA TYR A 433 -24.96 -17.18 -1.52
C TYR A 433 -26.41 -16.79 -1.27
N LYS A 434 -26.99 -17.36 -0.21
CA LYS A 434 -28.39 -17.14 0.15
C LYS A 434 -28.69 -15.68 0.47
N LYS A 435 -29.72 -15.16 -0.18
CA LYS A 435 -30.21 -13.80 0.00
C LYS A 435 -30.69 -13.57 1.45
N PRO A 436 -30.21 -12.51 2.14
CA PRO A 436 -30.64 -12.22 3.51
C PRO A 436 -32.08 -11.70 3.56
N SER A 437 -32.79 -12.00 4.65
CA SER A 437 -34.19 -11.59 4.86
C SER A 437 -34.37 -10.07 5.06
N THR A 438 -33.30 -9.38 5.45
CA THR A 438 -33.22 -7.92 5.58
C THR A 438 -33.15 -7.21 4.22
N PHE A 439 -32.85 -7.93 3.13
CA PHE A 439 -32.87 -7.37 1.79
C PHE A 439 -34.30 -7.18 1.27
N ARG A 440 -34.79 -5.95 1.35
CA ARG A 440 -36.15 -5.57 0.90
C ARG A 440 -36.21 -4.98 -0.50
N LEU A 441 -35.08 -4.88 -1.22
CA LEU A 441 -35.07 -4.32 -2.58
C LEU A 441 -35.74 -5.30 -3.55
N THR A 442 -36.74 -4.80 -4.29
CA THR A 442 -37.42 -5.55 -5.35
C THR A 442 -36.80 -5.23 -6.71
N LYS A 443 -37.16 -5.98 -7.76
CA LYS A 443 -36.68 -5.72 -9.13
C LYS A 443 -36.90 -4.26 -9.58
N ILE A 444 -37.95 -3.61 -9.09
CA ILE A 444 -38.30 -2.21 -9.40
C ILE A 444 -37.27 -1.22 -8.84
N ASN A 445 -36.62 -1.55 -7.72
CA ASN A 445 -35.61 -0.70 -7.07
C ASN A 445 -34.20 -0.91 -7.63
N LEU A 446 -34.02 -1.95 -8.44
CA LEU A 446 -32.74 -2.32 -9.04
C LEU A 446 -32.60 -1.67 -10.43
N PHE A 447 -31.48 -1.96 -11.08
CA PHE A 447 -31.14 -1.43 -12.40
C PHE A 447 -32.20 -1.79 -13.45
N PRO A 448 -32.45 -0.90 -14.43
CA PRO A 448 -33.24 -1.25 -15.60
C PRO A 448 -32.67 -2.48 -16.33
N ASP A 449 -33.55 -3.21 -17.04
CA ASP A 449 -33.17 -4.43 -17.79
C ASP A 449 -32.29 -4.13 -19.02
N MET A 450 -32.35 -2.90 -19.54
CA MET A 450 -31.53 -2.45 -20.67
C MET A 450 -30.15 -1.99 -20.19
N GLY A 451 -29.10 -2.25 -20.96
CA GLY A 451 -27.73 -1.82 -20.63
C GLY A 451 -27.11 -2.55 -19.44
N THR A 452 -25.93 -2.11 -19.03
CA THR A 452 -25.15 -2.73 -17.94
C THR A 452 -25.30 -1.95 -16.63
N VAL A 453 -24.99 -2.58 -15.49
CA VAL A 453 -24.93 -1.89 -14.18
C VAL A 453 -23.96 -0.69 -14.17
N TYR A 454 -23.00 -0.62 -15.09
CA TYR A 454 -22.05 0.49 -15.21
C TYR A 454 -22.60 1.70 -15.97
N ASP A 455 -23.74 1.56 -16.65
CA ASP A 455 -24.37 2.64 -17.43
C ASP A 455 -25.30 3.51 -16.60
N TYR A 456 -25.54 3.11 -15.36
CA TYR A 456 -26.43 3.79 -14.44
C TYR A 456 -25.70 4.43 -13.27
N VAL A 457 -26.22 5.58 -12.85
CA VAL A 457 -25.87 6.27 -11.61
C VAL A 457 -27.11 6.39 -10.74
N TYR A 458 -26.92 6.26 -9.44
CA TYR A 458 -28.01 6.44 -8.49
C TYR A 458 -28.16 7.92 -8.15
N ASP A 459 -29.20 8.56 -8.70
CA ASP A 459 -29.56 9.92 -8.31
C ASP A 459 -30.34 9.89 -7.00
N LYS A 460 -29.96 10.77 -6.06
CA LYS A 460 -30.61 10.89 -4.74
C LYS A 460 -31.84 11.80 -4.79
N LYS A 461 -32.05 12.52 -5.89
CA LYS A 461 -33.21 13.41 -6.06
C LYS A 461 -34.51 12.59 -6.22
N ASN A 462 -35.64 13.19 -5.88
CA ASN A 462 -36.99 12.64 -6.10
C ASN A 462 -37.22 11.20 -5.60
N ASN A 463 -36.92 10.91 -4.33
CA ASN A 463 -37.01 9.57 -3.71
C ASN A 463 -36.07 8.50 -4.28
N GLY A 464 -35.14 8.89 -5.15
CA GLY A 464 -33.99 8.12 -5.58
C GLY A 464 -34.27 7.13 -6.71
N SER A 465 -33.59 7.30 -7.85
CA SER A 465 -33.76 6.47 -9.05
C SER A 465 -32.45 6.23 -9.78
N TRP A 466 -32.38 5.12 -10.51
CA TRP A 466 -31.29 4.85 -11.44
C TRP A 466 -31.52 5.62 -12.74
N ILE A 467 -30.58 6.49 -13.11
CA ILE A 467 -30.61 7.28 -14.35
C ILE A 467 -29.36 6.99 -15.16
N LEU A 468 -29.40 7.27 -16.47
CA LEU A 468 -28.20 7.16 -17.31
C LEU A 468 -27.20 8.27 -16.97
N TRP A 469 -25.91 7.97 -17.14
CA TRP A 469 -24.85 8.96 -16.91
C TRP A 469 -24.99 10.22 -17.76
N SER A 470 -25.48 10.10 -19.00
CA SER A 470 -25.74 11.22 -19.89
C SER A 470 -26.80 12.20 -19.38
N GLU A 471 -27.74 11.75 -18.54
CA GLU A 471 -28.76 12.62 -17.95
C GLU A 471 -28.20 13.56 -16.87
N LEU A 472 -27.01 13.28 -16.34
CA LEU A 472 -26.31 14.18 -15.41
C LEU A 472 -25.64 15.37 -16.11
N LEU A 473 -25.48 15.32 -17.44
CA LEU A 473 -24.81 16.35 -18.20
C LEU A 473 -25.82 17.39 -18.68
N GLU A 474 -25.50 18.67 -18.49
CA GLU A 474 -26.25 19.77 -19.08
C GLU A 474 -25.81 19.94 -20.54
N SER A 475 -26.72 19.86 -21.50
CA SER A 475 -26.35 19.97 -22.91
C SER A 475 -25.78 21.35 -23.24
N LYS A 476 -24.45 21.44 -23.33
CA LYS A 476 -23.77 22.66 -23.79
C LYS A 476 -23.60 22.62 -25.30
N MET A 477 -24.07 23.68 -25.97
CA MET A 477 -23.77 23.86 -27.40
C MET A 477 -22.30 24.21 -27.59
N ILE A 478 -21.66 23.53 -28.55
CA ILE A 478 -20.27 23.79 -28.90
C ILE A 478 -20.18 25.17 -29.55
N SER A 479 -19.35 26.07 -29.00
CA SER A 479 -19.14 27.40 -29.57
C SER A 479 -18.60 27.32 -31.01
N PRO A 480 -19.09 28.14 -31.96
CA PRO A 480 -18.56 28.19 -33.32
C PRO A 480 -17.05 28.51 -33.37
N ASP A 481 -16.54 29.27 -32.40
CA ASP A 481 -15.14 29.74 -32.37
C ASP A 481 -14.19 28.79 -31.62
N ALA A 482 -14.69 27.66 -31.13
CA ALA A 482 -13.85 26.69 -30.42
C ALA A 482 -12.75 26.10 -31.31
N ARG A 483 -11.57 25.84 -30.74
CA ARG A 483 -10.48 25.14 -31.42
C ARG A 483 -10.69 23.64 -31.31
N ILE A 484 -10.36 22.90 -32.37
CA ILE A 484 -10.54 21.44 -32.44
C ILE A 484 -9.86 20.73 -31.26
N ASN A 485 -8.66 21.16 -30.85
CA ASN A 485 -7.91 20.56 -29.75
C ASN A 485 -8.56 20.75 -28.38
N ASP A 486 -9.45 21.74 -28.24
CA ASP A 486 -10.12 22.08 -26.97
C ASP A 486 -11.55 21.52 -26.92
N LEU A 487 -12.01 20.83 -27.98
CA LEU A 487 -13.33 20.24 -28.05
C LEU A 487 -13.40 18.94 -27.24
N ILE A 488 -14.11 18.98 -26.12
CA ILE A 488 -14.48 17.79 -25.36
C ILE A 488 -15.97 17.58 -25.54
N ILE A 489 -16.33 16.49 -26.22
CA ILE A 489 -17.73 16.10 -26.39
C ILE A 489 -18.20 15.35 -25.15
N GLU A 490 -19.32 15.81 -24.62
CA GLU A 490 -19.94 15.22 -23.45
C GLU A 490 -20.52 13.84 -23.76
N THR A 491 -19.94 12.83 -23.12
CA THR A 491 -20.32 11.41 -23.21
C THR A 491 -20.61 10.85 -21.82
N ASP A 492 -21.18 9.63 -21.76
CA ASP A 492 -21.39 8.93 -20.48
C ASP A 492 -20.07 8.77 -19.70
N GLU A 493 -18.96 8.59 -20.40
CA GLU A 493 -17.63 8.49 -19.80
C GLU A 493 -17.15 9.83 -19.22
N THR A 494 -17.47 10.94 -19.90
CA THR A 494 -17.21 12.29 -19.38
C THR A 494 -18.00 12.55 -18.10
N ALA A 495 -19.27 12.12 -18.06
CA ALA A 495 -20.12 12.23 -16.87
C ALA A 495 -19.58 11.41 -15.69
N LYS A 496 -19.18 10.15 -15.93
CA LYS A 496 -18.56 9.25 -14.93
C LYS A 496 -17.33 9.89 -14.30
N GLN A 497 -16.38 10.34 -15.12
CA GLN A 497 -15.15 10.96 -14.64
C GLN A 497 -15.41 12.25 -13.85
N ASN A 498 -16.27 13.13 -14.36
CA ASN A 498 -16.64 14.37 -13.66
C ASN A 498 -17.34 14.11 -12.32
N PHE A 499 -18.18 13.08 -12.24
CA PHE A 499 -18.83 12.67 -11.00
C PHE A 499 -17.81 12.25 -9.94
N PHE A 500 -16.87 11.36 -10.29
CA PHE A 500 -15.85 10.91 -9.34
C PHE A 500 -14.84 12.02 -8.99
N LEU A 501 -14.44 12.86 -9.95
CA LEU A 501 -13.64 14.04 -9.69
C LEU A 501 -14.33 14.94 -8.66
N ARG A 502 -15.61 15.27 -8.87
CA ARG A 502 -16.36 16.12 -7.93
C ARG A 502 -16.45 15.52 -6.53
N ILE A 503 -16.81 14.24 -6.43
CA ILE A 503 -17.03 13.57 -5.13
C ILE A 503 -15.73 13.40 -4.36
N TYR A 504 -14.70 12.85 -4.99
CA TYR A 504 -13.45 12.56 -4.30
C TYR A 504 -12.66 13.82 -3.96
N LEU A 505 -12.60 14.80 -4.87
CA LEU A 505 -11.86 16.04 -4.59
C LEU A 505 -12.53 16.88 -3.50
N LYS A 506 -13.86 16.91 -3.44
CA LYS A 506 -14.62 17.55 -2.35
C LYS A 506 -14.34 16.91 -0.98
N ASN A 507 -14.10 15.60 -0.95
CA ASN A 507 -13.79 14.84 0.27
C ASN A 507 -12.28 14.63 0.48
N GLU A 508 -11.42 15.31 -0.29
CA GLU A 508 -9.96 15.23 -0.18
C GLU A 508 -9.37 13.81 -0.34
N ILE A 509 -10.02 12.98 -1.17
CA ILE A 509 -9.57 11.62 -1.46
C ILE A 509 -8.74 11.61 -2.75
N PRO A 510 -7.51 11.08 -2.74
CA PRO A 510 -6.71 10.89 -3.95
C PRO A 510 -7.39 9.99 -4.98
N LEU A 511 -7.36 10.40 -6.25
CA LEU A 511 -8.04 9.73 -7.35
C LEU A 511 -7.05 9.24 -8.40
N LEU A 512 -7.29 8.04 -8.94
CA LEU A 512 -6.51 7.46 -10.02
C LEU A 512 -7.44 6.97 -11.14
N PHE A 513 -7.30 7.51 -12.34
CA PHE A 513 -7.99 6.99 -13.52
C PHE A 513 -7.10 6.01 -14.28
N VAL A 514 -7.60 4.79 -14.51
CA VAL A 514 -6.85 3.72 -15.17
C VAL A 514 -7.56 3.28 -16.44
N GLY A 515 -6.87 3.27 -17.59
CA GLY A 515 -7.47 2.83 -18.84
C GLY A 515 -6.57 2.99 -20.06
N PRO A 516 -6.92 2.40 -21.21
CA PRO A 516 -6.09 2.46 -22.43
C PRO A 516 -5.94 3.89 -22.96
N THR A 517 -4.95 4.14 -23.80
CA THR A 517 -4.74 5.45 -24.44
C THR A 517 -5.93 5.86 -25.32
N GLY A 518 -6.17 7.17 -25.46
CA GLY A 518 -7.24 7.68 -26.32
C GLY A 518 -8.64 7.69 -25.70
N THR A 519 -8.80 7.35 -24.41
CA THR A 519 -10.10 7.39 -23.70
C THR A 519 -10.45 8.74 -23.06
N GLY A 520 -9.74 9.82 -23.42
CA GLY A 520 -10.05 11.18 -22.95
C GLY A 520 -9.69 11.49 -21.49
N LYS A 521 -9.10 10.55 -20.74
CA LYS A 521 -8.77 10.69 -19.30
C LYS A 521 -8.07 12.00 -18.96
N SER A 522 -6.92 12.26 -19.58
CA SER A 522 -6.10 13.44 -19.30
C SER A 522 -6.81 14.73 -19.71
N ALA A 523 -7.48 14.74 -20.86
CA ALA A 523 -8.24 15.88 -21.34
C ALA A 523 -9.40 16.27 -20.40
N ILE A 524 -10.15 15.29 -19.90
CA ILE A 524 -11.28 15.52 -18.98
C ILE A 524 -10.78 16.06 -17.64
N VAL A 525 -9.72 15.47 -17.07
CA VAL A 525 -9.13 15.96 -15.82
C VAL A 525 -8.59 17.39 -15.98
N LEU A 526 -7.84 17.68 -17.04
CA LEU A 526 -7.33 19.02 -17.32
C LEU A 526 -8.47 20.04 -17.47
N ASN A 527 -9.52 19.68 -18.21
CA ASN A 527 -10.70 20.52 -18.38
C ASN A 527 -11.38 20.82 -17.04
N TYR A 528 -11.54 19.81 -16.19
CA TYR A 528 -12.09 19.98 -14.85
C TYR A 528 -11.23 20.94 -14.00
N LEU A 529 -9.91 20.79 -14.02
CA LEU A 529 -8.98 21.64 -13.27
C LEU A 529 -8.99 23.10 -13.72
N ILE A 530 -9.18 23.36 -15.02
CA ILE A 530 -9.28 24.73 -15.57
C ILE A 530 -10.53 25.45 -15.05
N HIS A 531 -11.63 24.70 -14.88
CA HIS A 531 -12.92 25.24 -14.42
C HIS A 531 -13.03 25.38 -12.90
N LEU A 532 -12.06 24.88 -12.13
CA LEU A 532 -12.04 25.09 -10.68
C LEU A 532 -11.82 26.56 -10.31
N PRO A 533 -12.47 27.07 -9.25
CA PRO A 533 -12.30 28.45 -8.82
C PRO A 533 -10.86 28.69 -8.31
N LYS A 534 -10.11 29.51 -9.05
CA LYS A 534 -8.68 29.85 -8.80
C LYS A 534 -8.43 30.58 -7.47
N GLU A 535 -9.50 31.08 -6.85
CA GLU A 535 -9.49 31.66 -5.50
C GLU A 535 -9.18 30.61 -4.44
N TYR A 536 -9.69 29.39 -4.61
CA TYR A 536 -9.57 28.30 -3.62
C TYR A 536 -8.60 27.20 -4.08
N PHE A 537 -8.40 27.04 -5.38
CA PHE A 537 -7.61 25.95 -5.94
C PHE A 537 -6.43 26.44 -6.79
N LEU A 538 -5.28 25.82 -6.59
CA LEU A 538 -4.09 25.96 -7.42
C LEU A 538 -3.87 24.65 -8.18
N ALA A 539 -3.88 24.67 -9.51
CA ALA A 539 -3.60 23.49 -10.30
C ALA A 539 -2.09 23.35 -10.57
N ASN A 540 -1.52 22.19 -10.23
CA ASN A 540 -0.16 21.82 -10.58
C ASN A 540 -0.17 20.59 -11.48
N VAL A 541 -0.01 20.81 -12.79
CA VAL A 541 0.03 19.76 -13.81
C VAL A 541 1.48 19.31 -14.06
N LEU A 542 1.70 18.01 -14.01
CA LEU A 542 2.95 17.33 -14.34
C LEU A 542 2.69 16.25 -15.38
N ASN A 543 3.53 16.19 -16.41
CA ASN A 543 3.49 15.11 -17.40
C ASN A 543 4.74 14.28 -17.23
N PHE A 544 4.57 12.98 -16.96
CA PHE A 544 5.70 12.08 -16.85
C PHE A 544 6.18 11.63 -18.22
N SER A 545 7.50 11.56 -18.33
CA SER A 545 8.24 10.99 -19.44
C SER A 545 9.21 9.92 -18.93
N ALA A 546 9.73 9.11 -19.85
CA ALA A 546 10.73 8.08 -19.57
C ALA A 546 11.98 8.59 -18.82
N ARG A 547 12.33 9.87 -18.96
CA ARG A 547 13.53 10.49 -18.34
C ARG A 547 13.24 11.32 -17.10
N THR A 548 12.01 11.27 -16.58
CA THR A 548 11.62 12.05 -15.41
C THR A 548 12.36 11.56 -14.18
N ALA A 549 13.12 12.43 -13.52
CA ALA A 549 13.86 12.12 -12.29
C ALA A 549 13.14 12.66 -11.05
N ALA A 550 13.37 12.04 -9.89
CA ALA A 550 12.74 12.44 -8.63
C ALA A 550 13.04 13.91 -8.26
N ASN A 551 14.30 14.34 -8.38
CA ASN A 551 14.70 15.73 -8.09
C ASN A 551 13.94 16.73 -8.98
N THR A 552 13.77 16.43 -10.26
CA THR A 552 13.03 17.29 -11.19
C THR A 552 11.56 17.41 -10.80
N VAL A 553 10.93 16.31 -10.37
CA VAL A 553 9.55 16.32 -9.87
C VAL A 553 9.44 17.17 -8.60
N GLN A 554 10.37 17.01 -7.67
CA GLN A 554 10.42 17.81 -6.45
C GLN A 554 10.52 19.31 -6.76
N ASP A 555 11.44 19.71 -7.65
CA ASP A 555 11.64 21.11 -8.02
C ASP A 555 10.41 21.71 -8.70
N ILE A 556 9.79 21.00 -9.66
CA ILE A 556 8.59 21.51 -10.34
C ILE A 556 7.44 21.68 -9.34
N ILE A 557 7.27 20.74 -8.40
CA ILE A 557 6.23 20.84 -7.39
C ILE A 557 6.48 22.02 -6.46
N ILE A 558 7.68 22.09 -5.85
CA ILE A 558 8.04 23.14 -4.90
C ILE A 558 8.00 24.52 -5.57
N SER A 559 8.39 24.65 -6.84
CA SER A 559 8.40 25.93 -7.56
C SER A 559 7.04 26.62 -7.65
N LYS A 560 5.94 25.85 -7.57
CA LYS A 560 4.56 26.40 -7.55
C LYS A 560 4.00 26.61 -6.15
N LEU A 561 4.72 26.18 -5.11
CA LEU A 561 4.32 26.32 -3.72
C LEU A 561 5.03 27.52 -3.09
N GLU A 562 4.39 28.09 -2.07
CA GLU A 562 4.96 29.15 -1.25
C GLU A 562 5.59 28.57 0.01
N LYS A 563 6.71 29.17 0.42
CA LYS A 563 7.34 28.87 1.70
C LYS A 563 6.60 29.59 2.81
N ARG A 564 5.75 28.88 3.56
CA ARG A 564 4.97 29.46 4.67
C ARG A 564 5.84 29.76 5.88
N LYS A 565 6.69 28.80 6.25
CA LYS A 565 7.65 28.89 7.38
C LYS A 565 8.90 28.08 7.04
N ARG A 566 9.92 28.14 7.90
CA ARG A 566 11.15 27.33 7.72
C ARG A 566 10.78 25.84 7.66
N GLY A 567 11.06 25.20 6.52
CA GLY A 567 10.81 23.78 6.31
C GLY A 567 9.35 23.42 5.99
N VAL A 568 8.45 24.39 5.75
CA VAL A 568 7.03 24.12 5.45
C VAL A 568 6.62 24.81 4.16
N TYR A 569 6.15 24.01 3.19
CA TYR A 569 5.68 24.48 1.88
C TYR A 569 4.21 24.12 1.69
N GLY A 570 3.51 24.97 0.96
CA GLY A 570 2.12 24.75 0.57
C GLY A 570 1.65 25.88 -0.35
N PRO A 571 0.44 25.79 -0.90
CA PRO A 571 -0.16 26.91 -1.61
C PRO A 571 -0.37 28.12 -0.67
N SER A 572 -0.69 29.28 -1.24
CA SER A 572 -1.10 30.46 -0.48
C SER A 572 -2.19 30.12 0.55
N THR A 573 -2.12 30.71 1.74
CA THR A 573 -3.00 30.39 2.88
C THR A 573 -4.49 30.36 2.48
N GLY A 574 -5.18 29.28 2.81
CA GLY A 574 -6.60 29.08 2.49
C GLY A 574 -6.87 28.42 1.13
N LYS A 575 -5.85 28.27 0.26
CA LYS A 575 -5.95 27.52 -0.99
C LYS A 575 -5.52 26.07 -0.83
N LYS A 576 -5.95 25.23 -1.76
CA LYS A 576 -5.49 23.84 -1.93
C LYS A 576 -4.83 23.66 -3.29
N CYS A 577 -3.72 22.93 -3.32
CA CYS A 577 -3.00 22.62 -4.55
C CYS A 577 -3.43 21.24 -5.09
N MET A 578 -4.03 21.21 -6.27
CA MET A 578 -4.39 20.00 -7.00
C MET A 578 -3.18 19.56 -7.83
N LEU A 579 -2.47 18.53 -7.38
CA LEU A 579 -1.36 17.92 -8.11
C LEU A 579 -1.92 16.88 -9.08
N PHE A 580 -1.91 17.21 -10.37
CA PHE A 580 -2.27 16.30 -11.43
C PHE A 580 -1.02 15.73 -12.09
N VAL A 581 -0.91 14.40 -12.14
CA VAL A 581 0.16 13.68 -12.81
C VAL A 581 -0.42 12.85 -13.96
N ASP A 582 -0.02 13.20 -15.17
CA ASP A 582 -0.34 12.46 -16.38
C ASP A 582 0.69 11.35 -16.63
N ASP A 583 0.22 10.22 -17.16
CA ASP A 583 1.01 9.05 -17.52
C ASP A 583 1.95 8.51 -16.43
N LEU A 584 1.39 8.11 -15.29
CA LEU A 584 2.14 7.56 -14.16
C LEU A 584 3.02 6.34 -14.48
N SER A 585 2.70 5.58 -15.52
CA SER A 585 3.46 4.39 -15.96
C SER A 585 4.70 4.71 -16.80
N MET A 586 4.89 5.95 -17.25
CA MET A 586 5.96 6.33 -18.17
C MET A 586 7.38 6.35 -17.58
N PRO A 587 7.64 6.75 -16.32
CA PRO A 587 9.00 6.80 -15.79
C PRO A 587 9.68 5.45 -15.93
N LEU A 588 10.91 5.42 -16.45
CA LEU A 588 11.65 4.18 -16.60
C LEU A 588 12.00 3.60 -15.23
N PRO A 589 11.72 2.31 -14.97
CA PRO A 589 12.21 1.66 -13.78
C PRO A 589 13.73 1.59 -13.81
N GLU A 590 14.35 1.75 -12.64
CA GLU A 590 15.77 1.45 -12.46
C GLU A 590 16.05 -0.05 -12.66
N LYS A 591 17.33 -0.44 -12.64
CA LYS A 591 17.78 -1.84 -12.81
C LYS A 591 17.01 -2.87 -11.96
N TYR A 592 16.54 -2.46 -10.78
CA TYR A 592 15.82 -3.31 -9.82
C TYR A 592 14.31 -3.01 -9.74
N GLY A 593 13.73 -2.37 -10.76
CA GLY A 593 12.28 -2.17 -10.90
C GLY A 593 11.71 -0.94 -10.18
N ALA A 594 12.44 -0.31 -9.26
CA ALA A 594 11.96 0.89 -8.57
C ALA A 594 11.86 2.09 -9.51
N GLN A 595 10.83 2.93 -9.30
CA GLN A 595 10.63 4.19 -10.05
C GLN A 595 10.74 5.37 -9.06
N PRO A 596 11.92 6.01 -8.92
CA PRO A 596 12.16 7.06 -7.93
C PRO A 596 11.14 8.22 -7.92
N PRO A 597 10.66 8.74 -9.06
CA PRO A 597 9.62 9.78 -9.06
C PRO A 597 8.32 9.35 -8.36
N ILE A 598 7.94 8.08 -8.49
CA ILE A 598 6.73 7.53 -7.88
C ILE A 598 6.96 7.30 -6.38
N GLU A 599 8.15 6.81 -6.00
CA GLU A 599 8.53 6.65 -4.60
C GLU A 599 8.60 7.98 -3.85
N LEU A 600 9.02 9.07 -4.52
CA LEU A 600 8.98 10.43 -3.99
C LEU A 600 7.53 10.88 -3.71
N LEU A 601 6.63 10.72 -4.69
CA LEU A 601 5.21 11.04 -4.50
C LEU A 601 4.60 10.19 -3.39
N ARG A 602 4.95 8.90 -3.31
CA ARG A 602 4.53 8.00 -2.25
C ARG A 602 4.97 8.48 -0.87
N GLN A 603 6.23 8.89 -0.72
CA GLN A 603 6.74 9.42 0.56
C GLN A 603 5.92 10.63 1.04
N TRP A 604 5.54 11.52 0.11
CA TRP A 604 4.69 12.66 0.45
C TRP A 604 3.29 12.21 0.90
N ILE A 605 2.65 11.28 0.20
CA ILE A 605 1.31 10.81 0.56
C ILE A 605 1.31 10.04 1.90
N ASP A 606 2.33 9.21 2.16
CA ASP A 606 2.45 8.43 3.40
C ASP A 606 2.82 9.32 4.62
N HIS A 607 3.77 10.25 4.46
CA HIS A 607 4.42 10.93 5.60
C HIS A 607 4.32 12.46 5.58
N GLY A 608 3.74 13.05 4.54
CA GLY A 608 3.58 14.50 4.38
C GLY A 608 4.89 15.28 4.23
N ASN A 609 6.00 14.60 3.92
CA ASN A 609 7.32 15.23 3.90
C ASN A 609 8.23 14.74 2.78
N TRP A 610 9.21 15.58 2.45
CA TRP A 610 10.39 15.29 1.62
C TRP A 610 11.66 15.75 2.34
N TYR A 611 12.81 15.52 1.70
CA TYR A 611 14.10 16.05 2.13
C TYR A 611 14.57 17.13 1.17
N ASP A 612 15.06 18.24 1.71
CA ASP A 612 15.59 19.35 0.95
C ASP A 612 16.82 18.92 0.12
N LEU A 613 16.86 19.30 -1.15
CA LEU A 613 17.91 18.87 -2.06
C LEU A 613 19.30 19.41 -1.67
N GLN A 614 19.38 20.55 -0.99
CA GLN A 614 20.63 21.18 -0.59
C GLN A 614 20.97 20.86 0.86
N THR A 615 20.10 21.24 1.78
CA THR A 615 20.31 21.15 3.24
C THR A 615 20.07 19.75 3.81
N LYS A 616 19.46 18.85 3.04
CA LYS A 616 19.00 17.51 3.47
C LYS A 616 18.07 17.53 4.67
N SER A 617 17.54 18.70 5.02
CA SER A 617 16.62 18.87 6.14
C SER A 617 15.22 18.41 5.73
N ARG A 618 14.43 17.99 6.72
CA ARG A 618 13.04 17.59 6.48
C ARG A 618 12.22 18.81 6.04
N ILE A 619 11.44 18.63 4.98
CA ILE A 619 10.47 19.58 4.45
C ILE A 619 9.08 18.97 4.60
N ASP A 620 8.16 19.67 5.24
CA ASP A 620 6.73 19.30 5.30
C ASP A 620 5.94 20.01 4.19
N ILE A 621 5.04 19.26 3.55
CA ILE A 621 4.22 19.71 2.42
C ILE A 621 2.75 19.59 2.80
N LEU A 622 2.04 20.71 2.79
CA LEU A 622 0.67 20.82 3.26
C LEU A 622 -0.30 21.26 2.16
N ASP A 623 -1.59 20.95 2.37
CA ASP A 623 -2.73 21.38 1.53
C ASP A 623 -2.60 21.01 0.05
N MET A 624 -2.09 19.81 -0.22
CA MET A 624 -1.99 19.23 -1.57
C MET A 624 -2.89 18.00 -1.71
N LEU A 625 -3.49 17.83 -2.88
CA LEU A 625 -4.32 16.67 -3.23
C LEU A 625 -3.86 16.07 -4.55
N PHE A 626 -3.83 14.75 -4.63
CA PHE A 626 -3.28 14.02 -5.77
C PHE A 626 -4.37 13.53 -6.73
N ILE A 627 -4.13 13.72 -8.03
CA ILE A 627 -4.91 13.16 -9.13
C ILE A 627 -3.93 12.51 -10.11
N GLY A 628 -4.14 11.24 -10.44
CA GLY A 628 -3.30 10.50 -11.36
C GLY A 628 -4.07 9.96 -12.54
N VAL A 629 -3.40 9.89 -13.70
CA VAL A 629 -3.83 9.06 -14.83
C VAL A 629 -2.79 7.97 -15.06
N LEU A 630 -3.26 6.75 -15.27
CA LEU A 630 -2.43 5.57 -15.47
C LEU A 630 -2.89 4.81 -16.71
N GLN A 631 -1.92 4.47 -17.56
CA GLN A 631 -2.11 3.46 -18.58
C GLN A 631 -1.78 2.07 -17.99
N PRO A 632 -2.65 1.06 -18.17
CA PRO A 632 -2.37 -0.31 -17.76
C PRO A 632 -1.05 -0.83 -18.34
N ALA A 633 -0.37 -1.71 -17.59
CA ALA A 633 0.89 -2.27 -18.04
C ALA A 633 0.75 -3.06 -19.35
N GLY A 634 1.72 -2.91 -20.25
CA GLY A 634 1.70 -3.48 -21.61
C GLY A 634 1.91 -2.44 -22.70
N GLY A 635 2.37 -2.86 -23.88
CA GLY A 635 2.54 -1.97 -25.05
C GLY A 635 3.50 -0.79 -24.84
N GLY A 636 4.48 -0.91 -23.92
CA GLY A 636 5.46 0.13 -23.59
C GLY A 636 5.22 0.86 -22.24
N SER A 637 4.08 0.64 -21.58
CA SER A 637 3.82 1.15 -20.23
C SER A 637 4.38 0.24 -19.13
N ASN A 638 5.05 0.82 -18.14
CA ASN A 638 5.61 0.09 -17.00
C ASN A 638 4.55 -0.17 -15.91
N GLN A 639 4.78 -1.22 -15.12
CA GLN A 639 3.95 -1.53 -13.97
C GLN A 639 4.28 -0.58 -12.80
N VAL A 640 3.27 0.12 -12.31
CA VAL A 640 3.40 1.01 -11.13
C VAL A 640 3.25 0.18 -9.85
N THR A 641 4.08 0.50 -8.86
CA THR A 641 4.07 -0.15 -7.54
C THR A 641 2.70 -0.09 -6.85
N THR A 642 2.22 -1.23 -6.35
CA THR A 642 0.97 -1.33 -5.57
C THR A 642 1.04 -0.53 -4.28
N ARG A 643 2.25 -0.28 -3.76
CA ARG A 643 2.46 0.58 -2.58
C ARG A 643 2.07 2.03 -2.80
N PHE A 644 2.14 2.51 -4.04
CA PHE A 644 1.69 3.85 -4.39
C PHE A 644 0.18 3.84 -4.64
N THR A 645 -0.29 2.94 -5.52
CA THR A 645 -1.70 2.90 -5.94
C THR A 645 -2.69 2.61 -4.80
N ARG A 646 -2.23 1.95 -3.72
CA ARG A 646 -3.01 1.69 -2.49
C ARG A 646 -3.67 2.94 -1.89
N HIS A 647 -3.06 4.10 -2.10
CA HIS A 647 -3.49 5.37 -1.50
C HIS A 647 -4.67 5.99 -2.22
N MET A 648 -4.87 5.64 -3.49
CA MET A 648 -5.89 6.23 -4.35
C MET A 648 -7.10 5.32 -4.46
N ASN A 649 -8.25 5.94 -4.70
CA ASN A 649 -9.40 5.24 -5.24
C ASN A 649 -9.21 5.17 -6.76
N ALA A 650 -9.07 3.96 -7.29
CA ALA A 650 -8.80 3.73 -8.70
C ALA A 650 -10.11 3.47 -9.47
N ILE A 651 -10.35 4.25 -10.52
CA ILE A 651 -11.51 4.14 -11.40
C ILE A 651 -11.07 3.64 -12.77
N GLY A 652 -11.60 2.48 -13.18
CA GLY A 652 -11.31 1.88 -14.47
C GLY A 652 -12.16 2.48 -15.58
N ILE A 653 -11.50 2.92 -16.65
CA ILE A 653 -12.11 3.49 -17.85
C ILE A 653 -11.77 2.58 -19.01
N ASP A 654 -12.80 1.98 -19.60
CA ASP A 654 -12.61 1.05 -20.71
C ASP A 654 -12.52 1.76 -22.06
N SER A 655 -12.17 1.03 -23.11
CA SER A 655 -12.22 1.56 -24.47
C SER A 655 -13.64 1.98 -24.86
N PHE A 656 -13.76 3.05 -25.64
CA PHE A 656 -15.06 3.51 -26.14
C PHE A 656 -15.72 2.47 -27.04
N SER A 657 -17.04 2.33 -26.90
CA SER A 657 -17.84 1.57 -27.86
C SER A 657 -17.89 2.25 -29.23
N GLU A 658 -18.13 1.48 -30.29
CA GLU A 658 -18.31 2.00 -31.66
C GLU A 658 -19.39 3.10 -31.69
N GLU A 659 -20.48 2.92 -30.95
CA GLU A 659 -21.57 3.90 -30.82
C GLU A 659 -21.09 5.21 -30.19
N THR A 660 -20.27 5.13 -29.15
CA THR A 660 -19.72 6.32 -28.48
C THR A 660 -18.76 7.06 -29.40
N MET A 661 -17.85 6.36 -30.07
CA MET A 661 -16.95 6.97 -31.05
C MET A 661 -17.73 7.63 -32.19
N SER A 662 -18.75 6.94 -32.71
CA SER A 662 -19.64 7.44 -33.75
C SER A 662 -20.34 8.72 -33.34
N LYS A 663 -20.85 8.79 -32.10
CA LYS A 663 -21.47 10.01 -31.54
C LYS A 663 -20.48 11.17 -31.46
N ILE A 664 -19.27 10.92 -30.92
CA ILE A 664 -18.21 11.93 -30.79
C ILE A 664 -17.86 12.48 -32.17
N PHE A 665 -17.36 11.65 -33.08
CA PHE A 665 -16.88 12.13 -34.38
C PHE A 665 -18.01 12.74 -35.23
N SER A 666 -19.24 12.21 -35.15
CA SER A 666 -20.37 12.81 -35.87
C SER A 666 -20.66 14.23 -35.37
N GLN A 667 -20.61 14.48 -34.06
CA GLN A 667 -20.82 15.83 -33.52
C GLN A 667 -19.69 16.80 -33.89
N ILE A 668 -18.43 16.35 -33.91
CA ILE A 668 -17.30 17.17 -34.39
C ILE A 668 -17.50 17.53 -35.87
N MET A 669 -17.87 16.55 -36.69
CA MET A 669 -18.08 16.75 -38.13
C MET A 669 -19.23 17.70 -38.42
N ILE A 670 -20.37 17.54 -37.73
CA ILE A 670 -21.52 18.46 -37.85
C ILE A 670 -21.09 19.87 -37.44
N TRP A 671 -20.43 20.03 -36.30
CA TRP A 671 -19.95 21.33 -35.84
C TRP A 671 -18.99 21.99 -36.84
N HIS A 672 -18.07 21.22 -37.42
CA HIS A 672 -17.10 21.74 -38.39
C HIS A 672 -17.78 22.17 -39.70
N LEU A 673 -18.69 21.35 -40.22
CA LEU A 673 -19.38 21.62 -41.49
C LEU A 673 -20.41 22.75 -41.36
N ASN A 674 -20.96 22.97 -40.17
CA ASN A 674 -21.83 24.11 -39.89
C ASN A 674 -21.10 25.48 -39.99
N LYS A 675 -19.77 25.51 -40.19
CA LYS A 675 -18.97 26.72 -40.45
C LYS A 675 -19.02 27.18 -41.92
N GLY A 676 -20.13 26.99 -42.61
CA GLY A 676 -20.37 27.51 -43.97
C GLY A 676 -20.43 26.49 -45.11
N PHE A 677 -20.47 25.19 -44.84
CA PHE A 677 -20.71 24.16 -45.86
C PHE A 677 -22.21 23.90 -46.06
N SER A 678 -22.59 23.32 -47.21
CA SER A 678 -23.99 23.00 -47.50
C SER A 678 -24.53 21.85 -46.62
N GLU A 679 -25.81 21.93 -46.25
CA GLU A 679 -26.47 20.89 -45.43
C GLU A 679 -26.40 19.49 -46.06
N SER A 680 -26.39 19.41 -47.39
CA SER A 680 -26.21 18.16 -48.14
C SER A 680 -24.88 17.45 -47.83
N ILE A 681 -23.80 18.22 -47.67
CA ILE A 681 -22.47 17.70 -47.31
C ILE A 681 -22.46 17.28 -45.85
N SER A 682 -23.11 18.04 -44.97
CA SER A 682 -23.25 17.71 -43.54
C SER A 682 -23.94 16.35 -43.33
N HIS A 683 -25.05 16.08 -44.03
CA HIS A 683 -25.73 14.79 -43.95
C HIS A 683 -24.90 13.61 -44.47
N GLN A 684 -24.19 13.77 -45.60
CA GLN A 684 -23.32 12.72 -46.14
C GLN A 684 -22.11 12.43 -45.23
N SER A 685 -21.60 13.45 -44.54
CA SER A 685 -20.45 13.31 -43.65
C SER A 685 -20.71 12.36 -42.47
N ILE A 686 -21.93 12.34 -41.93
CA ILE A 686 -22.32 11.46 -40.81
C ILE A 686 -22.25 9.98 -41.26
N VAL A 687 -22.71 9.70 -42.48
CA VAL A 687 -22.69 8.34 -43.06
C VAL A 687 -21.25 7.88 -43.30
N LEU A 688 -20.40 8.77 -43.85
CA LEU A 688 -18.98 8.49 -44.04
C LEU A 688 -18.25 8.26 -42.72
N THR A 689 -18.52 9.08 -41.70
CA THR A 689 -17.91 8.97 -40.36
C THR A 689 -18.25 7.63 -39.73
N LYS A 690 -19.52 7.22 -39.76
CA LYS A 690 -19.97 5.92 -39.27
C LYS A 690 -19.26 4.76 -39.99
N ARG A 691 -19.13 4.85 -41.31
CA ARG A 691 -18.49 3.81 -42.12
C ARG A 691 -16.99 3.71 -41.86
N PHE A 692 -16.32 4.84 -41.68
CA PHE A 692 -14.89 4.91 -41.38
C PHE A 692 -14.57 4.32 -40.01
N ILE A 693 -15.36 4.66 -38.98
CA ILE A 693 -15.19 4.11 -37.62
C ILE A 693 -15.39 2.60 -37.64
N ARG A 694 -16.45 2.12 -38.30
CA ARG A 694 -16.71 0.69 -38.41
C ARG A 694 -15.57 -0.07 -39.09
N GLN A 695 -14.96 0.49 -40.14
CA GLN A 695 -13.76 -0.11 -40.75
C GLN A 695 -12.54 -0.05 -39.83
N SER A 696 -12.35 1.04 -39.09
CA SER A 696 -11.20 1.25 -38.20
C SER A 696 -11.27 0.41 -36.92
N CYS A 697 -12.46 0.03 -36.46
CA CYS A 697 -12.63 -0.88 -35.32
C CYS A 697 -12.50 -2.36 -35.68
N ILE A 698 -12.53 -2.70 -36.98
CA ILE A 698 -12.34 -4.08 -37.48
C ILE A 698 -10.84 -4.41 -37.64
N PHE A 699 -10.00 -3.39 -37.81
CA PHE A 699 -8.53 -3.48 -37.82
C PHE A 699 -7.95 -3.19 -36.44
#